data_AF-A0A916DQA6-F1
#
_entry.id   AF-A0A916DQA6-F1
#
_cell.length_a   1.000
_cell.length_b   1.000
_cell.length_c   1.000
_cell.angle_alpha   90.00
_cell.angle_beta   90.00
_cell.angle_gamma   90.00
#
_symmetry.space_group_name_H-M   'P 1'
#
loop_
_entity.id
_entity.type
_entity.pdbx_description
1 polymer ?
#
loop_
_entity_poly.entity_id
_entity_poly.type
_entity_poly.pdbx_seq_one_letter_code
_entity_poly.pdbx_strand_id
1 'polypeptide(L)'
;MKPKKIQQKLPVSYLMFTYWGRINRLTYWHATLFIWLAFYVLYNLIEYVFGTAATIVLYPFLFWTLLATASKRLHDVGKSAYAIGWIVVPIVGPLWLVYQLGFRKGTVATNSYGNNPRFADDYLQVTDEKEIHHLKTKERIINDVTTLNPIIVAQVKVPKTIQEVQQIIQQTTGTISIGGGRFSMGGQTASTQSTHLDMRQLNQVVAFSKEHKTITIQSGARWCDLQAYVDAHDLSVMIMQTYANFTVGGSVSVNVHGRYMGLGPIILSILSVDVVLADGRLVHASRTEQADLFFGIVGGYGGLGVLVQVEFSLADNIPVKRIHQKMDRSEYWAFFDKQIRFNQEAVFHNADMYLPSIQKINAVTWVKTDEQPNVKHRLMPLKASYPLERYFFWMTSESPFGKWRREHIIEPLFYRNKRIHWRNYEAGYDVAELEPKSRKNKTYVLLEYFVPVAKFDAFSVTMNEIFLRHNVNVINISIRHAIPDTGAYLAWAREEVFAFVVYYKQGTSPAAKGGVAVWNRELVDAVIAVGGTYYLPYQAHATKEQFLKAYPNAPQLFALKTQLDPDFRFRNVIWDHYYQPKKEPTMPTNSEFQQVFSDTKQRDAFFHFLQVVYNLYPEEKFHHLIVEACKEETSDQAIYKWVQSRLPSIKPFLADLRYGLPALKKQKQEMSRQTLELLDGQKTIDGYIEIGAPARYVSDLRKHINLKGDCYIIHDSEPDYSIPSMLERGQIRKLGKYIPLDYKPIDPAVVANESIDVVTCFIGLHHCPIDQLVPFVQSIHRVLRKGGKFILRDHDAGNEQMATFCSLVHTVFNLGLNESWEFDQAEFRNFKSIEEWCSFISSVGFRDAGKRILQHKDPSDNTLVSLIKE
;
A
#
# COMPACT_ATOMS: atom_id res chain seq x y z
N MET A 1 -29.87 -11.61 -23.20
CA MET A 1 -30.88 -11.54 -22.10
C MET A 1 -30.18 -11.29 -20.76
N LYS A 2 -30.69 -10.38 -19.94
CA LYS A 2 -30.37 -10.13 -18.51
C LYS A 2 -31.70 -9.77 -17.79
N PRO A 3 -31.87 -9.78 -16.44
CA PRO A 3 -30.96 -10.12 -15.30
C PRO A 3 -31.59 -11.11 -14.25
N LYS A 4 -30.90 -11.76 -13.28
CA LYS A 4 -30.28 -11.23 -12.02
C LYS A 4 -29.36 -12.28 -11.30
N LYS A 5 -28.08 -11.91 -11.12
CA LYS A 5 -27.30 -11.59 -9.88
C LYS A 5 -27.17 -12.50 -8.62
N ILE A 6 -25.88 -12.55 -8.17
CA ILE A 6 -25.28 -12.66 -6.80
C ILE A 6 -24.82 -14.05 -6.33
N GLN A 7 -23.55 -14.11 -5.89
CA GLN A 7 -23.03 -15.10 -4.95
C GLN A 7 -23.75 -14.94 -3.61
N GLN A 8 -24.89 -15.59 -3.47
CA GLN A 8 -25.53 -15.67 -2.18
C GLN A 8 -24.67 -16.64 -1.33
N LYS A 9 -24.29 -16.21 -0.12
CA LYS A 9 -24.58 -17.11 1.01
C LYS A 9 -26.05 -17.41 0.80
N LEU A 10 -26.37 -18.58 0.23
CA LEU A 10 -27.74 -18.95 -0.10
C LEU A 10 -28.54 -18.56 1.13
N PRO A 11 -29.41 -17.52 1.04
CA PRO A 11 -30.12 -17.06 2.21
C PRO A 11 -30.79 -18.30 2.77
N VAL A 12 -30.90 -18.37 4.09
CA VAL A 12 -31.51 -19.52 4.75
C VAL A 12 -32.83 -19.85 4.05
N SER A 13 -33.55 -18.83 3.56
CA SER A 13 -34.72 -18.96 2.71
C SER A 13 -34.52 -19.68 1.36
N TYR A 14 -33.46 -19.43 0.60
CA TYR A 14 -33.14 -20.21 -0.62
C TYR A 14 -32.79 -21.66 -0.27
N LEU A 15 -31.99 -21.85 0.79
CA LEU A 15 -31.57 -23.18 1.21
C LEU A 15 -32.78 -24.02 1.64
N MET A 16 -33.72 -23.40 2.35
CA MET A 16 -34.85 -24.04 3.01
C MET A 16 -36.14 -24.06 2.19
N PHE A 17 -36.35 -23.14 1.25
CA PHE A 17 -37.64 -22.98 0.57
C PHE A 17 -37.62 -23.06 -0.97
N THR A 18 -36.49 -23.42 -1.60
CA THR A 18 -36.44 -23.67 -3.05
C THR A 18 -36.04 -25.10 -3.38
N TYR A 19 -36.56 -25.64 -4.48
CA TYR A 19 -36.23 -27.00 -4.93
C TYR A 19 -35.19 -27.04 -6.05
N TRP A 20 -35.03 -25.91 -6.75
CA TRP A 20 -34.20 -25.82 -7.94
C TRP A 20 -32.80 -25.27 -7.65
N GLY A 21 -31.83 -25.68 -8.45
CA GLY A 21 -30.41 -25.35 -8.26
C GLY A 21 -29.60 -26.49 -7.66
N ARG A 22 -28.32 -26.22 -7.37
CA ARG A 22 -27.32 -27.22 -6.97
C ARG A 22 -26.64 -26.84 -5.66
N ILE A 23 -26.50 -27.78 -4.73
CA ILE A 23 -25.67 -27.61 -3.52
C ILE A 23 -24.64 -28.73 -3.40
N ASN A 24 -23.44 -28.39 -2.94
CA ASN A 24 -22.38 -29.38 -2.75
C ASN A 24 -22.60 -30.17 -1.44
N ARG A 25 -21.91 -31.32 -1.31
CA ARG A 25 -22.03 -32.21 -0.14
C ARG A 25 -21.78 -31.54 1.22
N LEU A 26 -20.86 -30.58 1.30
CA LEU A 26 -20.49 -29.94 2.56
C LEU A 26 -21.60 -28.98 2.99
N THR A 27 -22.14 -28.21 2.03
CA THR A 27 -23.32 -27.38 2.24
C THR A 27 -24.53 -28.21 2.64
N TYR A 28 -24.74 -29.38 2.02
CA TYR A 28 -25.80 -30.31 2.41
C TYR A 28 -25.64 -30.76 3.87
N TRP A 29 -24.47 -31.24 4.30
CA TRP A 29 -24.24 -31.67 5.68
C TRP A 29 -24.45 -30.55 6.71
N HIS A 30 -23.92 -29.35 6.45
CA HIS A 30 -24.14 -28.20 7.35
C HIS A 30 -25.61 -27.78 7.41
N ALA A 31 -26.31 -27.79 6.26
CA ALA A 31 -27.73 -27.48 6.20
C ALA A 31 -28.56 -28.47 7.01
N THR A 32 -28.32 -29.77 6.80
CA THR A 32 -29.02 -30.85 7.49
C THR A 32 -28.80 -30.77 9.00
N LEU A 33 -27.55 -30.56 9.45
CA LEU A 33 -27.25 -30.39 10.87
C LEU A 33 -27.98 -29.19 11.48
N PHE A 34 -27.96 -28.04 10.79
CA PHE A 34 -28.65 -26.83 11.24
C PHE A 34 -30.17 -27.04 11.31
N ILE A 35 -30.77 -27.68 10.31
CA ILE A 35 -32.21 -27.99 10.26
C ILE A 35 -32.61 -28.86 11.46
N TRP A 36 -31.87 -29.93 11.74
CA TRP A 36 -32.15 -30.81 12.87
C TRP A 36 -31.96 -30.13 14.23
N LEU A 37 -30.92 -29.31 14.38
CA LEU A 37 -30.70 -28.55 15.63
C LEU A 37 -31.81 -27.53 15.87
N ALA A 38 -32.19 -26.77 14.82
CA ALA A 38 -33.28 -25.80 14.91
C ALA A 38 -34.61 -26.48 15.24
N PHE A 39 -34.91 -27.62 14.59
CA PHE A 39 -36.09 -28.42 14.89
C PHE A 39 -36.08 -28.90 16.33
N TYR A 40 -34.96 -29.45 16.83
CA TYR A 40 -34.84 -29.92 18.20
C TYR A 40 -35.11 -28.81 19.22
N VAL A 41 -34.49 -27.64 19.04
CA VAL A 41 -34.69 -26.48 19.94
C VAL A 41 -36.15 -26.00 19.91
N LEU A 42 -36.75 -25.84 18.73
CA LEU A 42 -38.13 -25.41 18.58
C LEU A 42 -39.13 -26.45 19.12
N TYR A 43 -38.85 -27.74 18.90
CA TYR A 43 -39.67 -28.84 19.38
C TYR A 43 -39.76 -28.80 20.91
N ASN A 44 -38.62 -28.79 21.60
CA ASN A 44 -38.59 -28.75 23.08
C ASN A 44 -39.22 -27.47 23.62
N LEU A 45 -39.03 -26.33 22.96
CA LEU A 45 -39.64 -25.07 23.36
C LEU A 45 -41.17 -25.11 23.23
N ILE A 46 -41.70 -25.56 22.08
CA ILE A 46 -43.15 -25.64 21.85
C ILE A 46 -43.78 -26.70 22.74
N GLU A 47 -43.11 -27.85 22.93
CA GLU A 47 -43.56 -28.88 23.84
C GLU A 47 -43.66 -28.36 25.28
N TYR A 48 -42.64 -27.64 25.74
CA TYR A 48 -42.60 -27.07 27.08
C TYR A 48 -43.69 -26.00 27.30
N VAL A 49 -43.95 -25.15 26.30
CA VAL A 49 -44.89 -24.01 26.44
C VAL A 49 -46.34 -24.39 26.10
N PHE A 50 -46.56 -25.25 25.11
CA PHE A 50 -47.88 -25.52 24.51
C PHE A 50 -48.26 -27.00 24.48
N GLY A 51 -47.41 -27.89 24.99
CA GLY A 51 -47.63 -29.34 25.01
C GLY A 51 -47.29 -30.04 23.70
N THR A 52 -47.16 -31.36 23.77
CA THR A 52 -46.65 -32.20 22.67
C THR A 52 -47.51 -32.11 21.40
N ALA A 53 -48.85 -31.99 21.52
CA ALA A 53 -49.75 -31.88 20.36
C ALA A 53 -49.44 -30.64 19.49
N ALA A 54 -48.98 -29.54 20.09
CA ALA A 54 -48.64 -28.30 19.36
C ALA A 54 -47.38 -28.45 18.50
N THR A 55 -46.51 -29.42 18.79
CA THR A 55 -45.26 -29.65 18.02
C THR A 55 -45.52 -30.14 16.58
N ILE A 56 -46.72 -30.66 16.30
CA ILE A 56 -47.13 -31.13 14.96
C ILE A 56 -46.91 -30.03 13.90
N VAL A 57 -47.06 -28.76 14.28
CA VAL A 57 -46.86 -27.60 13.38
C VAL A 57 -45.44 -27.53 12.80
N LEU A 58 -44.44 -28.11 13.46
CA LEU A 58 -43.04 -28.04 13.02
C LEU A 58 -42.69 -29.06 11.92
N TYR A 59 -43.40 -30.18 11.85
CA TYR A 59 -43.07 -31.29 10.95
C TYR A 59 -43.20 -30.92 9.45
N PRO A 60 -44.25 -30.21 8.99
CA PRO A 60 -44.30 -29.74 7.61
C PRO A 60 -43.08 -28.91 7.19
N PHE A 61 -42.59 -28.03 8.07
CA PHE A 61 -41.40 -27.23 7.82
C PHE A 61 -40.12 -28.08 7.81
N LEU A 62 -39.99 -29.02 8.75
CA LEU A 62 -38.88 -29.98 8.77
C LEU A 62 -38.81 -30.78 7.46
N PHE A 63 -39.90 -31.42 7.06
CA PHE A 63 -39.94 -32.22 5.84
C PHE A 63 -39.70 -31.39 4.58
N TRP A 64 -40.30 -30.19 4.51
CA TRP A 64 -40.08 -29.27 3.39
C TRP A 64 -38.60 -28.89 3.24
N THR A 65 -37.94 -28.52 4.34
CA THR A 65 -36.54 -28.07 4.32
C THR A 65 -35.57 -29.21 4.01
N LEU A 66 -35.85 -30.42 4.50
CA LEU A 66 -35.11 -31.64 4.14
C LEU A 66 -35.30 -32.00 2.66
N LEU A 67 -36.53 -31.90 2.13
CA LEU A 67 -36.84 -32.17 0.73
C LEU A 67 -36.15 -31.15 -0.20
N ALA A 68 -36.21 -29.86 0.15
CA ALA A 68 -35.58 -28.77 -0.59
C ALA A 68 -34.05 -28.92 -0.66
N THR A 69 -33.40 -29.29 0.44
CA THR A 69 -31.95 -29.51 0.49
C THR A 69 -31.53 -30.79 -0.23
N ALA A 70 -32.26 -31.89 -0.06
CA ALA A 70 -32.01 -33.14 -0.77
C ALA A 70 -32.20 -33.02 -2.29
N SER A 71 -33.23 -32.28 -2.74
CA SER A 71 -33.49 -32.04 -4.17
C SER A 71 -32.32 -31.34 -4.85
N LYS A 72 -31.84 -30.23 -4.27
CA LYS A 72 -30.67 -29.51 -4.78
C LYS A 72 -29.37 -30.33 -4.73
N ARG A 73 -29.27 -31.25 -3.78
CA ARG A 73 -28.13 -32.17 -3.68
C ARG A 73 -28.19 -33.25 -4.77
N LEU A 74 -29.36 -33.79 -5.07
CA LEU A 74 -29.57 -34.72 -6.18
C LEU A 74 -29.30 -34.08 -7.53
N HIS A 75 -29.75 -32.83 -7.73
CA HIS A 75 -29.43 -32.03 -8.91
C HIS A 75 -27.91 -31.89 -9.11
N ASP A 76 -27.14 -31.73 -8.02
CA ASP A 76 -25.69 -31.65 -8.10
C ASP A 76 -25.02 -32.97 -8.53
N VAL A 77 -25.64 -34.14 -8.35
CA VAL A 77 -25.18 -35.42 -8.93
C VAL A 77 -25.86 -35.75 -10.26
N GLY A 78 -26.53 -34.78 -10.89
CA GLY A 78 -27.20 -34.94 -12.18
C GLY A 78 -28.47 -35.79 -12.11
N LYS A 79 -29.12 -35.88 -10.94
CA LYS A 79 -30.37 -36.62 -10.74
C LYS A 79 -31.51 -35.67 -10.45
N SER A 80 -32.70 -36.01 -10.93
CA SER A 80 -33.92 -35.28 -10.61
C SER A 80 -34.32 -35.41 -9.14
N ALA A 81 -35.01 -34.40 -8.59
CA ALA A 81 -35.63 -34.45 -7.28
C ALA A 81 -36.59 -35.65 -7.10
N TYR A 82 -37.19 -36.17 -8.18
CA TYR A 82 -38.00 -37.40 -8.12
C TYR A 82 -37.24 -38.61 -7.58
N ALA A 83 -35.90 -38.61 -7.64
CA ALA A 83 -35.08 -39.67 -7.06
C ALA A 83 -35.24 -39.80 -5.53
N ILE A 84 -35.79 -38.80 -4.83
CA ILE A 84 -36.14 -38.90 -3.41
C ILE A 84 -37.19 -40.00 -3.18
N GLY A 85 -38.04 -40.29 -4.18
CA GLY A 85 -39.04 -41.37 -4.12
C GLY A 85 -38.43 -42.77 -3.89
N TRP A 86 -37.13 -42.95 -4.10
CA TRP A 86 -36.44 -44.19 -3.71
C TRP A 86 -36.58 -44.51 -2.23
N ILE A 87 -36.84 -43.53 -1.36
CA ILE A 87 -37.06 -43.74 0.08
C ILE A 87 -38.18 -44.75 0.39
N VAL A 88 -39.13 -44.94 -0.54
CA VAL A 88 -40.26 -45.87 -0.40
C VAL A 88 -39.81 -47.33 -0.51
N VAL A 89 -38.66 -47.62 -1.14
CA VAL A 89 -38.09 -48.97 -1.21
C VAL A 89 -37.37 -49.26 0.11
N PRO A 90 -37.87 -50.18 0.97
CA PRO A 90 -37.28 -50.42 2.28
C PRO A 90 -35.81 -50.82 2.19
N ILE A 91 -35.00 -50.35 3.13
CA ILE A 91 -33.56 -50.66 3.29
C ILE A 91 -32.69 -50.13 2.14
N VAL A 92 -32.88 -50.59 0.91
CA VAL A 92 -32.06 -50.25 -0.26
C VAL A 92 -32.23 -48.78 -0.66
N GLY A 93 -33.47 -48.28 -0.63
CA GLY A 93 -33.80 -46.91 -1.00
C GLY A 93 -33.13 -45.85 -0.12
N PRO A 94 -33.31 -45.90 1.21
CA PRO A 94 -32.62 -45.02 2.15
C PRO A 94 -31.09 -45.10 2.07
N LEU A 95 -30.50 -46.31 1.97
CA LEU A 95 -29.05 -46.48 1.84
C LEU A 95 -28.52 -45.83 0.56
N TRP A 96 -29.23 -46.01 -0.56
CA TRP A 96 -28.90 -45.38 -1.82
C TRP A 96 -28.98 -43.86 -1.73
N LEU A 97 -30.05 -43.30 -1.14
CA LEU A 97 -30.21 -41.86 -0.96
C LEU A 97 -29.11 -41.27 -0.07
N VAL A 98 -28.79 -41.91 1.06
CA VAL A 98 -27.69 -41.51 1.93
C VAL A 98 -26.38 -41.49 1.15
N TYR A 99 -26.11 -42.49 0.30
CA TYR A 99 -24.95 -42.49 -0.57
C TYR A 99 -24.96 -41.34 -1.59
N GLN A 100 -26.06 -41.13 -2.33
CA GLN A 100 -26.17 -40.06 -3.32
C GLN A 100 -26.01 -38.66 -2.71
N LEU A 101 -26.65 -38.44 -1.55
CA LEU A 101 -26.72 -37.15 -0.88
C LEU A 101 -25.44 -36.86 -0.08
N GLY A 102 -24.99 -37.82 0.73
CA GLY A 102 -23.89 -37.64 1.68
C GLY A 102 -22.49 -37.90 1.10
N PHE A 103 -22.36 -38.84 0.15
CA PHE A 103 -21.05 -39.43 -0.18
C PHE A 103 -20.65 -39.30 -1.66
N ARG A 104 -21.60 -39.38 -2.60
CA ARG A 104 -21.29 -39.27 -4.03
C ARG A 104 -20.74 -37.88 -4.34
N LYS A 105 -19.84 -37.77 -5.32
CA LYS A 105 -19.30 -36.48 -5.80
C LYS A 105 -20.23 -35.89 -6.87
N GLY A 106 -20.47 -34.58 -6.81
CA GLY A 106 -21.29 -33.86 -7.81
C GLY A 106 -20.66 -33.86 -9.21
N THR A 107 -21.47 -33.61 -10.24
CA THR A 107 -21.04 -33.53 -11.64
C THR A 107 -20.21 -32.28 -11.90
N VAL A 108 -19.09 -32.42 -12.60
CA VAL A 108 -18.15 -31.30 -12.83
C VAL A 108 -18.71 -30.29 -13.84
N ALA A 109 -19.32 -30.76 -14.92
CA ALA A 109 -19.95 -29.92 -15.93
C ALA A 109 -21.26 -29.27 -15.43
N THR A 110 -21.63 -28.17 -16.08
CA THR A 110 -22.98 -27.61 -16.05
C THR A 110 -23.97 -28.70 -16.47
N ASN A 111 -25.09 -28.81 -15.75
CA ASN A 111 -26.17 -29.72 -16.09
C ASN A 111 -27.49 -28.94 -16.19
N SER A 112 -28.58 -29.62 -16.48
CA SER A 112 -29.93 -29.04 -16.61
C SER A 112 -30.41 -28.25 -15.38
N TYR A 113 -29.76 -28.43 -14.22
CA TYR A 113 -30.08 -27.75 -12.97
C TYR A 113 -29.12 -26.60 -12.64
N GLY A 114 -28.21 -26.26 -13.55
CA GLY A 114 -27.30 -25.11 -13.46
C GLY A 114 -25.81 -25.49 -13.38
N ASN A 115 -24.97 -24.47 -13.21
CA ASN A 115 -23.53 -24.64 -13.08
C ASN A 115 -23.15 -25.43 -11.83
N ASN A 116 -21.98 -26.06 -11.88
CA ASN A 116 -21.42 -26.69 -10.68
C ASN A 116 -21.33 -25.63 -9.57
N PRO A 117 -21.85 -25.89 -8.35
CA PRO A 117 -21.82 -24.92 -7.26
C PRO A 117 -20.41 -24.55 -6.77
N ARG A 118 -19.36 -25.20 -7.30
CA ARG A 118 -17.94 -24.82 -7.13
C ARG A 118 -17.44 -23.81 -8.16
N PHE A 119 -18.14 -23.64 -9.27
CA PHE A 119 -17.81 -22.71 -10.34
C PHE A 119 -18.85 -21.59 -10.40
N ALA A 120 -18.41 -20.38 -10.71
CA ALA A 120 -19.31 -19.25 -10.80
C ALA A 120 -19.78 -19.06 -12.25
N ASP A 121 -21.06 -18.70 -12.42
CA ASP A 121 -21.42 -17.81 -13.52
C ASP A 121 -20.58 -16.55 -13.35
N ASP A 122 -19.91 -16.12 -14.43
CA ASP A 122 -18.98 -15.01 -14.47
C ASP A 122 -19.24 -13.94 -13.38
N TYR A 123 -18.48 -14.04 -12.28
CA TYR A 123 -18.78 -13.34 -11.04
C TYR A 123 -18.25 -11.91 -11.03
N LEU A 124 -17.49 -11.53 -12.06
CA LEU A 124 -16.97 -10.18 -12.24
C LEU A 124 -18.06 -9.23 -12.72
N GLN A 125 -19.04 -9.08 -11.85
CA GLN A 125 -19.85 -7.89 -11.80
C GLN A 125 -19.02 -6.85 -11.06
N VAL A 126 -18.04 -6.25 -11.77
CA VAL A 126 -17.46 -4.97 -11.33
C VAL A 126 -18.66 -4.13 -10.95
N THR A 127 -18.76 -3.77 -9.67
CA THR A 127 -19.97 -3.20 -9.08
C THR A 127 -20.53 -2.18 -10.05
N ASP A 128 -21.75 -2.43 -10.52
CA ASP A 128 -22.48 -1.44 -11.31
C ASP A 128 -22.32 -0.10 -10.55
N GLU A 129 -21.98 0.93 -11.31
CA GLU A 129 -21.99 2.32 -10.87
C GLU A 129 -22.99 2.56 -9.73
N LYS A 130 -22.49 3.07 -8.60
CA LYS A 130 -23.40 3.37 -7.50
C LYS A 130 -24.15 4.65 -7.83
N GLU A 131 -25.47 4.55 -7.89
CA GLU A 131 -26.36 5.70 -7.91
C GLU A 131 -26.23 6.46 -6.58
N ILE A 132 -26.23 7.78 -6.66
CA ILE A 132 -26.24 8.63 -5.47
C ILE A 132 -27.71 8.78 -5.07
N HIS A 133 -28.20 7.87 -4.21
CA HIS A 133 -29.63 7.70 -3.93
C HIS A 133 -30.39 8.97 -3.45
N HIS A 134 -29.68 10.02 -3.02
CA HIS A 134 -30.28 11.28 -2.58
C HIS A 134 -30.22 12.39 -3.65
N LEU A 135 -29.59 12.17 -4.80
CA LEU A 135 -29.54 13.10 -5.93
C LEU A 135 -30.23 12.46 -7.14
N LYS A 136 -31.25 13.13 -7.70
CA LYS A 136 -31.88 12.73 -8.98
C LYS A 136 -31.01 13.16 -10.17
N THR A 137 -29.71 12.82 -10.17
CA THR A 137 -28.74 13.22 -11.21
C THR A 137 -28.25 12.00 -12.02
N LYS A 138 -27.63 12.26 -13.17
CA LYS A 138 -26.94 11.22 -13.97
C LYS A 138 -25.59 10.82 -13.37
N GLU A 139 -25.15 11.52 -12.32
CA GLU A 139 -23.84 11.30 -11.70
C GLU A 139 -23.76 9.91 -11.08
N ARG A 140 -22.56 9.34 -11.11
CA ARG A 140 -22.29 7.99 -10.66
C ARG A 140 -20.97 7.94 -9.91
N ILE A 141 -20.84 7.00 -8.98
CA ILE A 141 -19.55 6.71 -8.35
C ILE A 141 -18.90 5.53 -9.07
N ILE A 142 -17.73 5.78 -9.66
CA ILE A 142 -16.82 4.75 -10.17
C ILE A 142 -15.75 4.50 -9.11
N ASN A 143 -15.42 3.24 -8.88
CA ASN A 143 -14.35 2.85 -7.96
C ASN A 143 -13.65 1.61 -8.51
N ASP A 144 -12.40 1.43 -8.10
CA ASP A 144 -11.62 0.24 -8.41
C ASP A 144 -11.94 -0.93 -7.48
N VAL A 145 -11.36 -2.09 -7.79
CA VAL A 145 -11.54 -3.33 -7.05
C VAL A 145 -11.15 -3.22 -5.56
N THR A 146 -10.25 -2.30 -5.19
CA THR A 146 -9.83 -2.10 -3.80
C THR A 146 -10.81 -1.27 -2.98
N THR A 147 -11.69 -0.54 -3.66
CA THR A 147 -12.64 0.44 -3.13
C THR A 147 -12.02 1.70 -2.51
N LEU A 148 -10.71 1.92 -2.69
CA LEU A 148 -9.98 3.05 -2.09
C LEU A 148 -10.16 4.38 -2.81
N ASN A 149 -10.58 4.36 -4.08
CA ASN A 149 -10.57 5.54 -4.95
C ASN A 149 -11.95 5.78 -5.57
N PRO A 150 -12.98 6.10 -4.76
CA PRO A 150 -14.27 6.49 -5.28
C PRO A 150 -14.16 7.83 -6.01
N ILE A 151 -14.61 7.88 -7.26
CA ILE A 151 -14.60 9.07 -8.12
C ILE A 151 -16.01 9.30 -8.64
N ILE A 152 -16.51 10.54 -8.47
CA ILE A 152 -17.81 10.96 -8.98
C ILE A 152 -17.65 11.35 -10.44
N VAL A 153 -18.34 10.64 -11.34
CA VAL A 153 -18.38 10.91 -12.78
C VAL A 153 -19.74 11.48 -13.15
N ALA A 154 -19.79 12.29 -14.22
CA ALA A 154 -21.02 12.97 -14.64
C ALA A 154 -22.07 12.00 -15.19
N GLN A 155 -21.62 10.96 -15.90
CA GLN A 155 -22.46 9.89 -16.45
C GLN A 155 -21.60 8.69 -16.88
N VAL A 156 -22.25 7.55 -17.12
CA VAL A 156 -21.62 6.35 -17.70
C VAL A 156 -22.27 6.03 -19.05
N LYS A 157 -21.45 5.68 -20.04
CA LYS A 157 -21.87 5.24 -21.38
C LYS A 157 -21.27 3.87 -21.66
N VAL A 158 -22.04 2.97 -22.26
CA VAL A 158 -21.65 1.57 -22.48
C VAL A 158 -21.73 1.24 -23.97
N PRO A 159 -20.73 1.63 -24.78
CA PRO A 159 -20.74 1.36 -26.22
C PRO A 159 -20.58 -0.14 -26.52
N LYS A 160 -21.24 -0.59 -27.58
CA LYS A 160 -21.20 -1.96 -28.12
C LYS A 160 -20.56 -2.05 -29.50
N THR A 161 -20.43 -0.91 -30.18
CA THR A 161 -19.83 -0.81 -31.52
C THR A 161 -18.82 0.33 -31.56
N ILE A 162 -17.92 0.31 -32.54
CA ILE A 162 -16.94 1.39 -32.75
C ILE A 162 -17.65 2.69 -33.12
N GLN A 163 -18.74 2.60 -33.90
CA GLN A 163 -19.54 3.75 -34.29
C GLN A 163 -20.18 4.44 -33.08
N GLU A 164 -20.67 3.68 -32.10
CA GLU A 164 -21.17 4.25 -30.84
C GLU A 164 -20.06 4.97 -30.06
N VAL A 165 -18.82 4.44 -30.05
CA VAL A 165 -17.67 5.14 -29.43
C VAL A 165 -17.43 6.48 -30.11
N GLN A 166 -17.38 6.51 -31.45
CA GLN A 166 -17.17 7.74 -32.21
C GLN A 166 -18.29 8.76 -31.94
N GLN A 167 -19.55 8.33 -31.95
CA GLN A 167 -20.70 9.20 -31.64
C GLN A 167 -20.62 9.79 -30.24
N ILE A 168 -20.26 8.99 -29.23
CA ILE A 168 -20.15 9.49 -27.85
C ILE A 168 -19.02 10.53 -27.75
N ILE A 169 -17.87 10.29 -28.39
CA ILE A 169 -16.76 11.26 -28.39
C ILE A 169 -17.18 12.56 -29.08
N GLN A 170 -17.84 12.50 -30.23
CA GLN A 170 -18.30 13.70 -30.95
C GLN A 170 -19.36 14.50 -30.19
N GLN A 171 -20.21 13.83 -29.40
CA GLN A 171 -21.28 14.48 -28.62
C GLN A 171 -20.81 15.01 -27.26
N THR A 172 -19.65 14.58 -26.77
CA THR A 172 -19.17 14.93 -25.42
C THR A 172 -18.23 16.13 -25.48
N THR A 173 -18.63 17.27 -24.95
CA THR A 173 -17.78 18.47 -24.90
C THR A 173 -16.81 18.50 -23.70
N GLY A 174 -17.12 17.76 -22.63
CA GLY A 174 -16.31 17.70 -21.41
C GLY A 174 -15.27 16.57 -21.40
N THR A 175 -14.71 16.34 -20.21
CA THR A 175 -13.73 15.28 -19.95
C THR A 175 -14.31 13.89 -20.21
N ILE A 176 -13.50 13.01 -20.81
CA ILE A 176 -13.81 11.61 -21.06
C ILE A 176 -12.80 10.74 -20.29
N SER A 177 -13.31 9.72 -19.60
CA SER A 177 -12.47 8.69 -18.98
C SER A 177 -12.88 7.31 -19.48
N ILE A 178 -11.92 6.39 -19.57
CA ILE A 178 -12.12 5.07 -20.18
C ILE A 178 -11.95 4.00 -19.10
N GLY A 179 -12.89 3.07 -19.03
CA GLY A 179 -12.91 1.98 -18.06
C GLY A 179 -13.14 0.61 -18.70
N GLY A 180 -12.34 -0.37 -18.27
CA GLY A 180 -12.56 -1.79 -18.54
C GLY A 180 -12.91 -2.56 -17.27
N GLY A 181 -12.09 -3.55 -16.90
CA GLY A 181 -12.29 -4.38 -15.71
C GLY A 181 -12.08 -3.68 -14.34
N ARG A 182 -11.56 -2.44 -14.33
CA ARG A 182 -11.31 -1.62 -13.12
C ARG A 182 -10.44 -2.29 -12.04
N PHE A 183 -9.41 -3.02 -12.48
CA PHE A 183 -8.44 -3.70 -11.62
C PHE A 183 -7.21 -2.85 -11.24
N SER A 184 -6.96 -1.74 -11.93
CA SER A 184 -5.98 -0.75 -11.50
C SER A 184 -6.40 -0.17 -10.14
N MET A 185 -5.48 -0.07 -9.18
CA MET A 185 -5.78 0.17 -7.76
C MET A 185 -5.48 1.62 -7.31
N GLY A 186 -5.54 2.57 -8.24
CA GLY A 186 -5.24 3.99 -7.98
C GLY A 186 -6.21 4.99 -8.61
N GLY A 187 -7.41 4.55 -9.04
CA GLY A 187 -8.40 5.43 -9.68
C GLY A 187 -8.15 5.76 -11.17
N GLN A 188 -7.24 5.05 -11.84
CA GLN A 188 -6.82 5.29 -13.24
C GLN A 188 -7.94 5.23 -14.28
N THR A 189 -9.12 4.74 -13.92
CA THR A 189 -10.24 4.58 -14.87
C THR A 189 -11.17 5.79 -14.92
N ALA A 190 -10.97 6.82 -14.09
CA ALA A 190 -11.87 7.96 -14.03
C ALA A 190 -11.16 9.27 -13.62
N SER A 191 -11.75 10.38 -14.05
CA SER A 191 -11.57 11.73 -13.50
C SER A 191 -12.89 12.24 -12.96
N THR A 192 -12.84 13.16 -12.00
CA THR A 192 -14.04 13.82 -11.45
C THR A 192 -14.84 14.50 -12.55
N GLN A 193 -16.17 14.34 -12.54
CA GLN A 193 -17.11 14.91 -13.52
C GLN A 193 -16.89 14.50 -14.99
N SER A 194 -16.13 13.44 -15.24
CA SER A 194 -15.95 12.89 -16.59
C SER A 194 -17.20 12.15 -17.10
N THR A 195 -17.34 12.04 -18.43
CA THR A 195 -18.16 10.98 -19.06
C THR A 195 -17.34 9.70 -19.09
N HIS A 196 -17.77 8.69 -18.35
CA HIS A 196 -17.05 7.42 -18.25
C HIS A 196 -17.52 6.43 -19.33
N LEU A 197 -16.61 5.98 -20.19
CA LEU A 197 -16.85 4.93 -21.18
C LEU A 197 -16.55 3.56 -20.58
N ASP A 198 -17.59 2.74 -20.41
CA ASP A 198 -17.46 1.34 -20.03
C ASP A 198 -17.33 0.46 -21.28
N MET A 199 -16.10 0.03 -21.57
CA MET A 199 -15.76 -0.66 -22.79
C MET A 199 -16.14 -2.15 -22.78
N ARG A 200 -16.64 -2.70 -21.66
CA ARG A 200 -16.79 -4.16 -21.47
C ARG A 200 -17.76 -4.85 -22.42
N GLN A 201 -18.62 -4.10 -23.12
CA GLN A 201 -19.53 -4.65 -24.13
C GLN A 201 -18.94 -4.64 -25.55
N LEU A 202 -17.80 -4.00 -25.77
CA LEU A 202 -17.03 -4.05 -27.01
C LEU A 202 -16.00 -5.19 -26.91
N ASN A 203 -16.46 -6.44 -27.01
CA ASN A 203 -15.70 -7.63 -26.60
C ASN A 203 -15.64 -8.77 -27.63
N GLN A 204 -15.83 -8.48 -28.91
CA GLN A 204 -15.84 -9.49 -29.98
C GLN A 204 -14.43 -9.86 -30.46
N VAL A 205 -14.25 -11.12 -30.85
CA VAL A 205 -13.13 -11.56 -31.70
C VAL A 205 -13.43 -11.11 -33.13
N VAL A 206 -12.50 -10.37 -33.72
CA VAL A 206 -12.66 -9.71 -35.02
C VAL A 206 -12.04 -10.54 -36.12
N ALA A 207 -10.83 -11.06 -35.88
CA ALA A 207 -10.10 -11.92 -36.80
C ALA A 207 -9.23 -12.91 -36.02
N PHE A 208 -8.98 -14.10 -36.58
CA PHE A 208 -8.13 -15.12 -35.98
C PHE A 208 -7.43 -15.93 -37.08
N SER A 209 -6.12 -16.14 -36.95
CA SER A 209 -5.34 -17.03 -37.80
C SER A 209 -4.56 -18.02 -36.94
N LYS A 210 -4.92 -19.31 -37.04
CA LYS A 210 -4.15 -20.39 -36.41
C LYS A 210 -2.77 -20.54 -37.05
N GLU A 211 -2.70 -20.41 -38.38
CA GLU A 211 -1.47 -20.58 -39.15
C GLU A 211 -0.42 -19.52 -38.79
N HIS A 212 -0.84 -18.24 -38.78
CA HIS A 212 0.04 -17.13 -38.41
C HIS A 212 0.15 -16.91 -36.89
N LYS A 213 -0.64 -17.66 -36.10
CA LYS A 213 -0.77 -17.49 -34.65
C LYS A 213 -1.10 -16.05 -34.26
N THR A 214 -2.08 -15.45 -34.93
CA THR A 214 -2.52 -14.07 -34.65
C THR A 214 -4.01 -14.00 -34.31
N ILE A 215 -4.39 -12.99 -33.52
CA ILE A 215 -5.79 -12.70 -33.20
C ILE A 215 -6.01 -11.20 -33.09
N THR A 216 -7.08 -10.70 -33.72
CA THR A 216 -7.58 -9.33 -33.55
C THR A 216 -8.84 -9.39 -32.70
N ILE A 217 -8.85 -8.63 -31.60
CA ILE A 217 -9.93 -8.64 -30.62
C ILE A 217 -10.27 -7.23 -30.17
N GLN A 218 -11.54 -7.01 -29.82
CA GLN A 218 -11.98 -5.75 -29.25
C GLN A 218 -11.50 -5.55 -27.80
N SER A 219 -11.23 -4.30 -27.43
CA SER A 219 -10.55 -3.92 -26.19
C SER A 219 -11.32 -4.23 -24.90
N GLY A 220 -12.63 -4.43 -24.97
CA GLY A 220 -13.48 -4.80 -23.84
C GLY A 220 -13.46 -6.29 -23.48
N ALA A 221 -12.93 -7.16 -24.34
CA ALA A 221 -12.81 -8.59 -24.07
C ALA A 221 -11.86 -8.84 -22.90
N ARG A 222 -12.03 -9.96 -22.18
CA ARG A 222 -11.10 -10.37 -21.11
C ARG A 222 -10.18 -11.47 -21.58
N TRP A 223 -9.05 -11.61 -20.89
CA TRP A 223 -8.10 -12.68 -21.19
C TRP A 223 -8.68 -14.08 -21.00
N CYS A 224 -9.56 -14.30 -20.02
CA CYS A 224 -10.20 -15.61 -19.84
C CYS A 224 -11.14 -15.97 -21.00
N ASP A 225 -11.80 -14.97 -21.60
CA ASP A 225 -12.64 -15.17 -22.80
C ASP A 225 -11.75 -15.53 -24.00
N LEU A 226 -10.62 -14.82 -24.15
CA LEU A 226 -9.65 -15.09 -25.21
C LEU A 226 -8.98 -16.46 -25.04
N GLN A 227 -8.52 -16.81 -23.84
CA GLN A 227 -7.95 -18.13 -23.53
C GLN A 227 -8.94 -19.25 -23.86
N ALA A 228 -10.22 -19.08 -23.49
CA ALA A 228 -11.25 -20.06 -23.82
C ALA A 228 -11.42 -20.26 -25.34
N TYR A 229 -11.27 -19.20 -26.13
CA TYR A 229 -11.33 -19.25 -27.58
C TYR A 229 -10.10 -19.96 -28.19
N VAL A 230 -8.88 -19.58 -27.79
CA VAL A 230 -7.64 -20.09 -28.42
C VAL A 230 -7.20 -21.46 -27.91
N ASP A 231 -7.63 -21.89 -26.73
CA ASP A 231 -7.26 -23.20 -26.14
C ASP A 231 -7.73 -24.38 -27.00
N ALA A 232 -8.87 -24.21 -27.70
CA ALA A 232 -9.43 -25.19 -28.65
C ALA A 232 -8.55 -25.41 -29.89
N HIS A 233 -7.59 -24.51 -30.13
CA HIS A 233 -6.65 -24.56 -31.24
C HIS A 233 -5.22 -24.89 -30.78
N ASP A 234 -5.04 -25.31 -29.51
CA ASP A 234 -3.74 -25.54 -28.86
C ASP A 234 -2.86 -24.29 -28.79
N LEU A 235 -3.48 -23.11 -28.74
CA LEU A 235 -2.81 -21.83 -28.63
C LEU A 235 -3.08 -21.16 -27.27
N SER A 236 -2.23 -20.19 -26.94
CA SER A 236 -2.19 -19.46 -25.68
C SER A 236 -1.87 -17.99 -25.93
N VAL A 237 -2.31 -17.12 -25.02
CA VAL A 237 -1.87 -15.72 -25.01
C VAL A 237 -0.35 -15.66 -24.82
N MET A 238 0.33 -14.87 -25.64
CA MET A 238 1.78 -14.75 -25.56
C MET A 238 2.23 -13.99 -24.30
N ILE A 239 1.68 -12.79 -24.06
CA ILE A 239 1.99 -11.96 -22.89
C ILE A 239 0.71 -11.42 -22.26
N MET A 240 0.53 -11.68 -20.96
CA MET A 240 -0.53 -11.14 -20.10
C MET A 240 -0.14 -11.26 -18.62
N GLN A 241 -0.75 -10.49 -17.73
CA GLN A 241 -0.61 -10.67 -16.29
C GLN A 241 -1.12 -12.04 -15.81
N THR A 242 -0.70 -12.46 -14.61
CA THR A 242 -1.02 -13.78 -14.02
C THR A 242 -2.53 -14.09 -13.96
N TYR A 243 -3.37 -13.05 -13.82
CA TYR A 243 -4.80 -13.17 -13.64
C TYR A 243 -5.58 -12.90 -14.94
N ALA A 244 -6.49 -13.78 -15.32
CA ALA A 244 -7.16 -13.73 -16.63
C ALA A 244 -8.43 -12.86 -16.68
N ASN A 245 -8.82 -12.29 -15.55
CA ASN A 245 -10.06 -11.52 -15.39
C ASN A 245 -10.05 -10.12 -16.03
N PHE A 246 -8.87 -9.62 -16.41
CA PHE A 246 -8.66 -8.24 -16.85
C PHE A 246 -9.11 -8.09 -18.30
N THR A 247 -9.55 -6.89 -18.67
CA THR A 247 -9.85 -6.57 -20.07
C THR A 247 -8.55 -6.35 -20.86
N VAL A 248 -8.58 -6.71 -22.14
CA VAL A 248 -7.47 -6.52 -23.09
C VAL A 248 -7.05 -5.06 -23.13
N GLY A 249 -7.99 -4.15 -23.35
CA GLY A 249 -7.73 -2.72 -23.44
C GLY A 249 -7.17 -2.13 -22.15
N GLY A 250 -7.66 -2.57 -20.99
CA GLY A 250 -7.09 -2.16 -19.71
C GLY A 250 -5.65 -2.64 -19.56
N SER A 251 -5.34 -3.83 -20.08
CA SER A 251 -4.01 -4.44 -20.01
C SER A 251 -3.01 -3.76 -20.96
N VAL A 252 -3.45 -3.40 -22.16
CA VAL A 252 -2.63 -2.62 -23.12
C VAL A 252 -2.38 -1.20 -22.61
N SER A 253 -3.41 -0.54 -22.07
CA SER A 253 -3.31 0.83 -21.54
C SER A 253 -2.29 0.98 -20.41
N VAL A 254 -2.01 -0.10 -19.67
CA VAL A 254 -1.00 -0.10 -18.59
C VAL A 254 0.30 -0.82 -18.98
N ASN A 255 0.40 -1.32 -20.22
CA ASN A 255 1.53 -2.11 -20.71
C ASN A 255 1.88 -3.29 -19.77
N VAL A 256 0.89 -4.14 -19.45
CA VAL A 256 1.06 -5.27 -18.50
C VAL A 256 2.24 -6.18 -18.81
N HIS A 257 2.68 -6.91 -17.79
CA HIS A 257 3.56 -8.07 -17.94
C HIS A 257 3.08 -9.24 -17.09
N GLY A 258 3.65 -10.40 -17.39
CA GLY A 258 3.45 -11.64 -16.65
C GLY A 258 4.72 -12.13 -15.98
N ARG A 259 4.87 -13.45 -15.96
CA ARG A 259 6.02 -14.18 -15.40
C ARG A 259 6.83 -14.89 -16.49
N TYR A 260 6.68 -14.48 -17.74
CA TYR A 260 7.20 -15.21 -18.89
C TYR A 260 8.69 -14.98 -19.08
N MET A 261 9.45 -16.06 -19.14
CA MET A 261 10.89 -15.97 -19.39
C MET A 261 11.18 -15.64 -20.85
N GLY A 262 12.18 -14.79 -21.08
CA GLY A 262 12.57 -14.33 -22.42
C GLY A 262 11.57 -13.37 -23.07
N LEU A 263 10.57 -12.89 -22.34
CA LEU A 263 9.58 -11.90 -22.78
C LEU A 263 9.60 -10.69 -21.82
N GLY A 264 8.74 -9.72 -22.07
CA GLY A 264 8.71 -8.45 -21.32
C GLY A 264 7.30 -7.88 -21.24
N PRO A 265 7.13 -6.56 -21.40
CA PRO A 265 5.82 -5.94 -21.43
C PRO A 265 4.99 -6.40 -22.63
N ILE A 266 3.67 -6.32 -22.51
CA ILE A 266 2.70 -6.82 -23.50
C ILE A 266 2.88 -6.19 -24.88
N ILE A 267 3.41 -4.95 -24.94
CA ILE A 267 3.70 -4.27 -26.20
C ILE A 267 4.47 -5.17 -27.16
N LEU A 268 5.38 -6.01 -26.66
CA LEU A 268 6.22 -6.91 -27.47
C LEU A 268 5.43 -7.99 -28.21
N SER A 269 4.18 -8.25 -27.81
CA SER A 269 3.27 -9.19 -28.50
C SER A 269 2.17 -8.52 -29.32
N ILE A 270 2.03 -7.19 -29.25
CA ILE A 270 1.05 -6.42 -30.02
C ILE A 270 1.60 -6.20 -31.42
N LEU A 271 0.81 -6.47 -32.45
CA LEU A 271 1.16 -6.20 -33.85
C LEU A 271 0.64 -4.82 -34.27
N SER A 272 -0.63 -4.54 -33.97
CA SER A 272 -1.30 -3.29 -34.33
C SER A 272 -2.44 -2.95 -33.37
N VAL A 273 -2.89 -1.69 -33.38
CA VAL A 273 -4.02 -1.17 -32.60
C VAL A 273 -4.90 -0.27 -33.44
N ASP A 274 -6.20 -0.28 -33.16
CA ASP A 274 -7.13 0.72 -33.70
C ASP A 274 -7.67 1.61 -32.57
N VAL A 275 -7.64 2.91 -32.81
CA VAL A 275 -7.88 3.94 -31.79
C VAL A 275 -8.84 4.99 -32.32
N VAL A 276 -9.81 5.38 -31.50
CA VAL A 276 -10.66 6.55 -31.77
C VAL A 276 -10.08 7.77 -31.06
N LEU A 277 -9.67 8.78 -31.82
CA LEU A 277 -9.06 10.02 -31.32
C LEU A 277 -10.10 11.03 -30.80
N ALA A 278 -9.63 12.15 -30.25
CA ALA A 278 -10.49 13.17 -29.63
C ALA A 278 -11.44 13.82 -30.66
N ASP A 279 -11.01 13.93 -31.91
CA ASP A 279 -11.83 14.40 -33.03
C ASP A 279 -12.84 13.36 -33.54
N GLY A 280 -12.82 12.14 -32.99
CA GLY A 280 -13.71 11.04 -33.37
C GLY A 280 -13.24 10.21 -34.57
N ARG A 281 -12.07 10.50 -35.17
CA ARG A 281 -11.51 9.66 -36.24
C ARG A 281 -11.02 8.32 -35.68
N LEU A 282 -11.28 7.25 -36.44
CA LEU A 282 -10.69 5.93 -36.22
C LEU A 282 -9.34 5.88 -36.96
N VAL A 283 -8.27 5.53 -36.24
CA VAL A 283 -6.91 5.48 -36.77
C VAL A 283 -6.28 4.13 -36.44
N HIS A 284 -5.69 3.51 -37.46
CA HIS A 284 -4.84 2.33 -37.33
C HIS A 284 -3.41 2.75 -36.99
N ALA A 285 -2.77 2.04 -36.05
CA ALA A 285 -1.38 2.29 -35.68
C ALA A 285 -0.62 0.99 -35.38
N SER A 286 0.63 0.95 -35.78
CA SER A 286 1.57 -0.15 -35.58
C SER A 286 2.98 0.42 -35.32
N ARG A 287 4.00 -0.44 -35.22
CA ARG A 287 5.39 0.03 -35.11
C ARG A 287 5.89 0.76 -36.36
N THR A 288 5.26 0.52 -37.52
CA THR A 288 5.69 1.06 -38.82
C THR A 288 4.71 2.07 -39.40
N GLU A 289 3.49 2.15 -38.88
CA GLU A 289 2.45 3.08 -39.30
C GLU A 289 1.95 3.85 -38.09
N GLN A 290 1.96 5.19 -38.14
CA GLN A 290 1.59 6.04 -36.98
C GLN A 290 2.33 5.63 -35.69
N ALA A 291 3.64 5.39 -35.79
CA ALA A 291 4.44 4.79 -34.71
C ALA A 291 4.37 5.58 -33.40
N ASP A 292 4.41 6.91 -33.45
CA ASP A 292 4.27 7.75 -32.25
C ASP A 292 2.91 7.52 -31.55
N LEU A 293 1.83 7.38 -32.32
CA LEU A 293 0.52 7.04 -31.76
C LEU A 293 0.53 5.63 -31.14
N PHE A 294 1.12 4.64 -31.80
CA PHE A 294 1.25 3.27 -31.27
C PHE A 294 1.98 3.26 -29.92
N PHE A 295 3.18 3.86 -29.85
CA PHE A 295 4.01 3.94 -28.65
C PHE A 295 3.43 4.86 -27.57
N GLY A 296 2.55 5.80 -27.94
CA GLY A 296 1.81 6.64 -27.02
C GLY A 296 0.53 6.01 -26.47
N ILE A 297 -0.07 5.05 -27.17
CA ILE A 297 -1.30 4.37 -26.75
C ILE A 297 -0.99 3.21 -25.81
N VAL A 298 -0.01 2.37 -26.15
CA VAL A 298 0.40 1.26 -25.30
C VAL A 298 1.15 1.79 -24.09
N GLY A 299 0.61 1.57 -22.88
CA GLY A 299 1.12 2.22 -21.67
C GLY A 299 0.76 3.71 -21.55
N GLY A 300 -0.10 4.25 -22.42
CA GLY A 300 -0.54 5.65 -22.39
C GLY A 300 -1.70 5.94 -21.44
N TYR A 301 -2.19 4.94 -20.70
CA TYR A 301 -3.29 5.04 -19.75
C TYR A 301 -4.53 5.72 -20.35
N GLY A 302 -4.86 5.43 -21.62
CA GLY A 302 -6.04 5.98 -22.30
C GLY A 302 -6.02 7.51 -22.50
N GLY A 303 -4.84 8.15 -22.45
CA GLY A 303 -4.72 9.60 -22.57
C GLY A 303 -4.78 10.15 -23.99
N LEU A 304 -4.46 9.35 -25.02
CA LEU A 304 -4.41 9.83 -26.40
C LEU A 304 -5.67 9.49 -27.22
N GLY A 305 -6.51 8.58 -26.73
CA GLY A 305 -7.70 8.11 -27.44
C GLY A 305 -8.29 6.83 -26.84
N VAL A 306 -9.42 6.41 -27.40
CA VAL A 306 -10.11 5.17 -27.02
C VAL A 306 -9.59 4.02 -27.86
N LEU A 307 -8.81 3.13 -27.24
CA LEU A 307 -8.41 1.86 -27.84
C LEU A 307 -9.64 0.98 -28.06
N VAL A 308 -9.94 0.62 -29.31
CA VAL A 308 -11.14 -0.18 -29.66
C VAL A 308 -10.81 -1.59 -30.10
N GLN A 309 -9.68 -1.82 -30.77
CA GLN A 309 -9.22 -3.14 -31.21
C GLN A 309 -7.71 -3.28 -31.06
N VAL A 310 -7.25 -4.51 -30.88
CA VAL A 310 -5.84 -4.85 -30.78
C VAL A 310 -5.58 -6.18 -31.50
N GLU A 311 -4.50 -6.23 -32.26
CA GLU A 311 -3.98 -7.46 -32.86
C GLU A 311 -2.77 -7.96 -32.07
N PHE A 312 -2.76 -9.25 -31.72
CA PHE A 312 -1.67 -9.89 -30.96
C PHE A 312 -1.13 -11.14 -31.64
N SER A 313 0.14 -11.43 -31.35
CA SER A 313 0.74 -12.75 -31.53
C SER A 313 0.34 -13.72 -30.40
N LEU A 314 0.18 -14.99 -30.75
CA LEU A 314 -0.16 -16.11 -29.86
C LEU A 314 1.04 -17.06 -29.70
N ALA A 315 1.05 -17.81 -28.60
CA ALA A 315 2.03 -18.84 -28.31
C ALA A 315 1.39 -20.23 -28.33
N ASP A 316 2.21 -21.29 -28.39
CA ASP A 316 1.70 -22.66 -28.25
C ASP A 316 1.26 -22.94 -26.80
N ASN A 317 0.12 -23.60 -26.65
CA ASN A 317 -0.35 -24.07 -25.35
C ASN A 317 0.25 -25.42 -25.02
N ILE A 318 1.39 -25.40 -24.32
CA ILE A 318 2.17 -26.58 -23.99
C ILE A 318 2.00 -27.00 -22.52
N PRO A 319 2.21 -28.28 -22.16
CA PRO A 319 2.33 -28.70 -20.77
C PRO A 319 3.57 -28.09 -20.10
N VAL A 320 3.40 -27.67 -18.85
CA VAL A 320 4.46 -27.13 -18.01
C VAL A 320 4.51 -27.85 -16.65
N LYS A 321 5.73 -28.06 -16.14
CA LYS A 321 6.02 -28.72 -14.86
C LYS A 321 6.64 -27.72 -13.88
N ARG A 322 6.14 -27.73 -12.65
CA ARG A 322 6.67 -26.90 -11.57
C ARG A 322 7.97 -27.46 -11.00
N ILE A 323 8.97 -26.60 -10.90
CA ILE A 323 10.20 -26.78 -10.12
C ILE A 323 10.26 -25.63 -9.11
N HIS A 324 10.74 -25.88 -7.90
CA HIS A 324 10.97 -24.83 -6.93
C HIS A 324 12.26 -25.05 -6.13
N GLN A 325 12.87 -23.97 -5.69
CA GLN A 325 14.07 -23.99 -4.87
C GLN A 325 14.04 -22.85 -3.86
N LYS A 326 14.22 -23.20 -2.57
CA LYS A 326 14.37 -22.23 -1.49
C LYS A 326 15.86 -21.95 -1.25
N MET A 327 16.23 -20.68 -1.11
CA MET A 327 17.61 -20.22 -0.97
C MET A 327 17.69 -18.92 -0.14
N ASP A 328 18.89 -18.47 0.18
CA ASP A 328 19.09 -17.14 0.77
C ASP A 328 18.90 -16.03 -0.27
N ARG A 329 18.39 -14.87 0.16
CA ARG A 329 18.14 -13.71 -0.72
C ARG A 329 19.39 -13.33 -1.51
N SER A 330 20.55 -13.31 -0.85
CA SER A 330 21.84 -12.96 -1.45
C SER A 330 22.31 -13.95 -2.53
N GLU A 331 21.75 -15.16 -2.56
CA GLU A 331 22.10 -16.19 -3.55
C GLU A 331 21.23 -16.10 -4.81
N TYR A 332 20.07 -15.44 -4.72
CA TYR A 332 19.04 -15.48 -5.76
C TYR A 332 19.51 -14.90 -7.09
N TRP A 333 20.21 -13.78 -7.09
CA TRP A 333 20.73 -13.19 -8.33
C TRP A 333 21.66 -14.16 -9.06
N ALA A 334 22.64 -14.73 -8.36
CA ALA A 334 23.57 -15.69 -8.93
C ALA A 334 22.87 -16.98 -9.41
N PHE A 335 21.87 -17.46 -8.68
CA PHE A 335 21.04 -18.59 -9.10
C PHE A 335 20.28 -18.28 -10.39
N PHE A 336 19.60 -17.13 -10.45
CA PHE A 336 18.80 -16.73 -11.61
C PHE A 336 19.68 -16.59 -12.85
N ASP A 337 20.78 -15.84 -12.75
CA ASP A 337 21.70 -15.58 -13.86
C ASP A 337 22.28 -16.86 -14.46
N LYS A 338 22.69 -17.81 -13.60
CA LYS A 338 23.33 -19.06 -14.05
C LYS A 338 22.36 -20.14 -14.51
N GLN A 339 21.19 -20.25 -13.89
CA GLN A 339 20.31 -21.43 -14.08
C GLN A 339 19.01 -21.13 -14.82
N ILE A 340 18.52 -19.89 -14.77
CA ILE A 340 17.17 -19.54 -15.25
C ILE A 340 17.22 -18.57 -16.44
N ARG A 341 18.01 -17.51 -16.37
CA ARG A 341 18.01 -16.36 -17.31
C ARG A 341 18.09 -16.79 -18.78
N PHE A 342 18.91 -17.79 -19.08
CA PHE A 342 19.14 -18.29 -20.45
C PHE A 342 18.55 -19.70 -20.70
N ASN A 343 17.73 -20.21 -19.78
CA ASN A 343 17.14 -21.53 -19.91
C ASN A 343 15.93 -21.52 -20.85
N GLN A 344 16.09 -22.09 -22.06
CA GLN A 344 15.03 -22.15 -23.08
C GLN A 344 13.83 -23.04 -22.71
N GLU A 345 13.99 -23.89 -21.70
CA GLU A 345 12.91 -24.72 -21.16
C GLU A 345 12.06 -23.96 -20.15
N ALA A 346 12.55 -22.86 -19.57
CA ALA A 346 11.78 -22.05 -18.64
C ALA A 346 10.68 -21.27 -19.39
N VAL A 347 9.42 -21.55 -19.08
CA VAL A 347 8.26 -20.86 -19.65
C VAL A 347 7.80 -19.73 -18.73
N PHE A 348 7.75 -20.01 -17.43
CA PHE A 348 7.44 -19.02 -16.41
C PHE A 348 8.46 -19.08 -15.27
N HIS A 349 8.77 -17.93 -14.70
CA HIS A 349 9.58 -17.83 -13.49
C HIS A 349 9.07 -16.72 -12.58
N ASN A 350 9.02 -17.01 -11.29
CA ASN A 350 8.90 -16.00 -10.26
C ASN A 350 9.61 -16.46 -9.00
N ALA A 351 9.95 -15.52 -8.13
CA ALA A 351 10.48 -15.85 -6.81
C ALA A 351 9.74 -15.08 -5.73
N ASP A 352 9.41 -15.74 -4.62
CA ASP A 352 8.68 -15.12 -3.53
C ASP A 352 9.60 -14.90 -2.32
N MET A 353 9.60 -13.68 -1.79
CA MET A 353 10.37 -13.32 -0.59
C MET A 353 9.53 -13.50 0.68
N TYR A 354 10.15 -14.01 1.75
CA TYR A 354 9.49 -14.16 3.06
C TYR A 354 9.68 -12.92 3.95
N LEU A 355 8.64 -12.52 4.67
CA LEU A 355 8.59 -11.26 5.41
C LEU A 355 8.59 -11.52 6.93
N PRO A 356 9.00 -10.55 7.78
CA PRO A 356 9.46 -9.20 7.46
C PRO A 356 10.99 -9.09 7.30
N SER A 357 11.77 -10.15 7.52
CA SER A 357 13.24 -10.06 7.47
C SER A 357 13.83 -10.26 6.07
N ILE A 358 13.03 -10.72 5.09
CA ILE A 358 13.41 -10.90 3.68
C ILE A 358 14.75 -11.64 3.51
N GLN A 359 14.96 -12.67 4.34
CA GLN A 359 16.21 -13.44 4.34
C GLN A 359 16.19 -14.59 3.33
N LYS A 360 15.02 -15.20 3.15
CA LYS A 360 14.83 -16.37 2.28
C LYS A 360 13.99 -16.01 1.07
N ILE A 361 14.27 -16.69 -0.02
CA ILE A 361 13.53 -16.63 -1.28
C ILE A 361 13.15 -18.05 -1.69
N ASN A 362 11.94 -18.23 -2.20
CA ASN A 362 11.54 -19.44 -2.89
C ASN A 362 11.30 -19.14 -4.37
N ALA A 363 12.24 -19.58 -5.21
CA ALA A 363 12.15 -19.49 -6.65
C ALA A 363 11.24 -20.60 -7.18
N VAL A 364 10.33 -20.27 -8.10
CA VAL A 364 9.40 -21.20 -8.75
C VAL A 364 9.52 -21.02 -10.25
N THR A 365 9.90 -22.10 -10.93
CA THR A 365 10.06 -22.13 -12.38
C THR A 365 9.11 -23.18 -12.96
N TRP A 366 8.38 -22.80 -14.00
CA TRP A 366 7.58 -23.72 -14.79
C TRP A 366 8.31 -24.01 -16.09
N VAL A 367 8.75 -25.24 -16.24
CA VAL A 367 9.52 -25.69 -17.42
C VAL A 367 8.63 -26.48 -18.37
N LYS A 368 8.95 -26.45 -19.67
CA LYS A 368 8.30 -27.32 -20.67
C LYS A 368 8.47 -28.80 -20.28
N THR A 369 7.53 -29.63 -20.68
CA THR A 369 7.55 -31.06 -20.37
C THR A 369 6.67 -31.87 -21.33
N ASP A 370 7.09 -33.08 -21.66
CA ASP A 370 6.28 -34.05 -22.42
C ASP A 370 5.40 -34.93 -21.49
N GLU A 371 5.64 -34.84 -20.19
CA GLU A 371 4.82 -35.52 -19.18
C GLU A 371 3.35 -35.09 -19.22
N GLN A 372 2.45 -36.06 -19.04
CA GLN A 372 1.01 -35.81 -19.04
C GLN A 372 0.57 -34.92 -17.86
N PRO A 373 -0.26 -33.89 -18.11
CA PRO A 373 -0.87 -33.05 -17.07
C PRO A 373 -1.60 -33.84 -16.00
N ASN A 374 -1.28 -33.57 -14.73
CA ASN A 374 -1.97 -34.16 -13.58
C ASN A 374 -3.10 -33.25 -13.02
N VAL A 375 -3.22 -32.03 -13.54
CA VAL A 375 -4.37 -31.15 -13.34
C VAL A 375 -5.43 -31.44 -14.40
N LYS A 376 -6.67 -31.68 -13.96
CA LYS A 376 -7.77 -32.15 -14.82
C LYS A 376 -8.24 -31.15 -15.89
N HIS A 377 -8.04 -29.86 -15.65
CA HIS A 377 -8.56 -28.81 -16.53
C HIS A 377 -7.42 -28.16 -17.30
N ARG A 378 -7.64 -27.89 -18.60
CA ARG A 378 -6.73 -27.11 -19.46
C ARG A 378 -6.73 -25.62 -19.11
N LEU A 379 -7.89 -25.13 -18.67
CA LEU A 379 -8.09 -23.76 -18.21
C LEU A 379 -8.40 -23.73 -16.73
N MET A 380 -7.97 -22.67 -16.04
CA MET A 380 -8.39 -22.43 -14.66
C MET A 380 -9.89 -22.11 -14.64
N PRO A 381 -10.72 -22.89 -13.95
CA PRO A 381 -12.15 -22.60 -13.88
C PRO A 381 -12.42 -21.43 -12.94
N LEU A 382 -13.28 -20.50 -13.36
CA LEU A 382 -13.74 -19.39 -12.52
C LEU A 382 -14.49 -19.94 -11.29
N LYS A 383 -14.07 -19.52 -10.10
CA LYS A 383 -14.74 -19.92 -8.85
C LYS A 383 -15.35 -18.73 -8.17
N ALA A 384 -16.48 -19.00 -7.55
CA ALA A 384 -17.18 -18.03 -6.73
C ALA A 384 -16.31 -17.57 -5.53
N SER A 385 -15.65 -18.51 -4.85
CA SER A 385 -14.88 -18.19 -3.65
C SER A 385 -13.70 -19.13 -3.45
N TYR A 386 -12.70 -18.62 -2.76
CA TYR A 386 -11.43 -19.26 -2.44
C TYR A 386 -11.19 -19.21 -0.92
N PRO A 387 -11.97 -19.95 -0.12
CA PRO A 387 -11.96 -19.79 1.34
C PRO A 387 -10.63 -20.18 2.00
N LEU A 388 -9.90 -21.14 1.44
CA LEU A 388 -8.60 -21.57 1.94
C LEU A 388 -7.54 -20.50 1.69
N GLU A 389 -7.49 -19.98 0.46
CA GLU A 389 -6.57 -18.93 0.03
C GLU A 389 -6.84 -17.64 0.84
N ARG A 390 -8.11 -17.26 1.01
CA ARG A 390 -8.51 -16.12 1.86
C ARG A 390 -8.13 -16.31 3.32
N TYR A 391 -8.25 -17.54 3.85
CA TYR A 391 -7.76 -17.86 5.20
C TYR A 391 -6.24 -17.67 5.27
N PHE A 392 -5.48 -18.14 4.28
CA PHE A 392 -4.03 -17.97 4.26
C PHE A 392 -3.62 -16.49 4.20
N PHE A 393 -4.29 -15.66 3.40
CA PHE A 393 -4.04 -14.22 3.36
C PHE A 393 -4.40 -13.52 4.67
N TRP A 394 -5.56 -13.85 5.25
CA TRP A 394 -5.95 -13.33 6.56
C TRP A 394 -4.92 -13.73 7.63
N MET A 395 -4.54 -15.01 7.67
CA MET A 395 -3.61 -15.54 8.64
C MET A 395 -2.22 -14.90 8.50
N THR A 396 -1.71 -14.75 7.27
CA THR A 396 -0.42 -14.09 6.99
C THR A 396 -0.43 -12.61 7.37
N SER A 397 -1.57 -11.92 7.23
CA SER A 397 -1.67 -10.47 7.45
C SER A 397 -2.13 -10.05 8.84
N GLU A 398 -2.79 -10.92 9.62
CA GLU A 398 -3.36 -10.56 10.93
C GLU A 398 -2.82 -11.40 12.10
N SER A 399 -2.16 -12.54 11.85
CA SER A 399 -1.64 -13.39 12.93
C SER A 399 -0.15 -13.13 13.20
N PRO A 400 0.29 -13.01 14.48
CA PRO A 400 1.70 -12.83 14.84
C PRO A 400 2.63 -13.91 14.28
N PHE A 401 2.18 -15.16 14.20
CA PHE A 401 2.95 -16.29 13.67
C PHE A 401 2.61 -16.64 12.22
N GLY A 402 1.81 -15.81 11.55
CA GLY A 402 1.24 -16.18 10.26
C GLY A 402 2.29 -16.35 9.16
N LYS A 403 3.22 -15.41 9.08
CA LYS A 403 4.34 -15.43 8.12
C LYS A 403 5.26 -16.63 8.35
N TRP A 404 5.57 -16.94 9.62
CA TRP A 404 6.35 -18.12 9.99
C TRP A 404 5.67 -19.43 9.56
N ARG A 405 4.35 -19.56 9.80
CA ARG A 405 3.56 -20.74 9.39
C ARG A 405 3.49 -20.90 7.87
N ARG A 406 3.37 -19.80 7.13
CA ARG A 406 3.42 -19.80 5.67
C ARG A 406 4.72 -20.44 5.20
N GLU A 407 5.84 -19.96 5.71
CA GLU A 407 7.18 -20.39 5.32
C GLU A 407 7.52 -21.83 5.73
N HIS A 408 7.22 -22.23 6.97
CA HIS A 408 7.73 -23.48 7.54
C HIS A 408 6.75 -24.66 7.49
N ILE A 409 5.46 -24.39 7.22
CA ILE A 409 4.42 -25.43 7.25
C ILE A 409 3.64 -25.46 5.93
N ILE A 410 3.03 -24.35 5.54
CA ILE A 410 2.06 -24.33 4.44
C ILE A 410 2.75 -24.50 3.10
N GLU A 411 3.79 -23.72 2.82
CA GLU A 411 4.49 -23.80 1.54
C GLU A 411 5.20 -25.14 1.33
N PRO A 412 5.93 -25.71 2.30
CA PRO A 412 6.48 -27.06 2.16
C PRO A 412 5.44 -28.11 1.79
N LEU A 413 4.23 -28.05 2.39
CA LEU A 413 3.12 -28.94 2.03
C LEU A 413 2.56 -28.65 0.62
N PHE A 414 2.45 -27.38 0.24
CA PHE A 414 1.96 -26.95 -1.07
C PHE A 414 2.90 -27.35 -2.21
N TYR A 415 4.21 -27.33 -1.96
CA TYR A 415 5.24 -27.65 -2.95
C TYR A 415 5.63 -29.14 -2.97
N ARG A 416 5.26 -29.94 -1.96
CA ARG A 416 5.56 -31.38 -1.87
C ARG A 416 5.15 -32.19 -3.10
N ASN A 417 4.00 -31.86 -3.69
CA ASN A 417 3.45 -32.64 -4.80
C ASN A 417 3.89 -32.08 -6.15
N LYS A 418 4.25 -32.98 -7.06
CA LYS A 418 4.49 -32.68 -8.47
C LYS A 418 3.25 -32.06 -9.09
N ARG A 419 3.42 -30.98 -9.83
CA ARG A 419 2.33 -30.27 -10.50
C ARG A 419 2.65 -30.07 -11.97
N ILE A 420 1.78 -30.58 -12.85
CA ILE A 420 1.92 -30.53 -14.31
C ILE A 420 0.57 -30.14 -14.90
N HIS A 421 0.56 -29.12 -15.74
CA HIS A 421 -0.64 -28.55 -16.33
C HIS A 421 -0.32 -27.67 -17.54
N TRP A 422 -1.35 -27.13 -18.19
CA TRP A 422 -1.20 -26.37 -19.42
C TRP A 422 -0.79 -24.92 -19.16
N ARG A 423 -0.06 -24.34 -20.11
CA ARG A 423 0.31 -22.91 -20.11
C ARG A 423 -0.89 -21.99 -19.85
N ASN A 424 -2.01 -22.20 -20.54
CA ASN A 424 -3.23 -21.40 -20.31
C ASN A 424 -3.77 -21.50 -18.88
N TYR A 425 -3.65 -22.66 -18.23
CA TYR A 425 -4.05 -22.79 -16.83
C TYR A 425 -3.16 -21.93 -15.93
N GLU A 426 -1.83 -21.97 -16.11
CA GLU A 426 -0.87 -21.21 -15.30
C GLU A 426 -0.98 -19.69 -15.52
N ALA A 427 -1.40 -19.27 -16.72
CA ALA A 427 -1.72 -17.88 -17.04
C ALA A 427 -3.21 -17.54 -16.78
N GLY A 428 -3.95 -18.40 -16.08
CA GLY A 428 -5.40 -18.35 -15.96
C GLY A 428 -5.93 -17.99 -14.57
N TYR A 429 -5.09 -17.52 -13.65
CA TYR A 429 -5.52 -17.34 -12.25
C TYR A 429 -6.70 -16.38 -12.10
N ASP A 430 -7.42 -16.54 -11.00
CA ASP A 430 -8.73 -15.94 -10.78
C ASP A 430 -8.67 -14.92 -9.63
N VAL A 431 -8.94 -13.64 -9.90
CA VAL A 431 -8.72 -12.55 -8.92
C VAL A 431 -9.52 -12.75 -7.63
N ALA A 432 -10.65 -13.45 -7.66
CA ALA A 432 -11.43 -13.81 -6.46
C ALA A 432 -10.62 -14.52 -5.36
N GLU A 433 -9.48 -15.13 -5.70
CA GLU A 433 -8.57 -15.74 -4.74
C GLU A 433 -7.90 -14.70 -3.83
N LEU A 434 -7.68 -13.48 -4.31
CA LEU A 434 -7.06 -12.36 -3.61
C LEU A 434 -8.06 -11.48 -2.84
N GLU A 435 -9.37 -11.66 -3.09
CA GLU A 435 -10.40 -10.78 -2.53
C GLU A 435 -10.55 -10.98 -1.00
N PRO A 436 -10.42 -9.90 -0.19
CA PRO A 436 -10.69 -9.99 1.25
C PRO A 436 -12.18 -10.27 1.52
N LYS A 437 -12.48 -10.77 2.72
CA LYS A 437 -13.86 -10.95 3.18
C LYS A 437 -14.64 -9.63 3.27
N SER A 438 -13.95 -8.53 3.58
CA SER A 438 -14.53 -7.18 3.70
C SER A 438 -13.47 -6.14 3.38
N ARG A 439 -13.88 -5.03 2.75
CA ARG A 439 -13.05 -3.86 2.42
C ARG A 439 -13.43 -2.61 3.22
N LYS A 440 -14.25 -2.72 4.27
CA LYS A 440 -14.77 -1.56 5.02
C LYS A 440 -13.68 -0.74 5.72
N ASN A 441 -12.81 -1.41 6.47
CA ASN A 441 -11.80 -0.76 7.32
C ASN A 441 -10.36 -1.01 6.85
N LYS A 442 -10.13 -2.12 6.16
CA LYS A 442 -8.84 -2.55 5.62
C LYS A 442 -9.06 -3.22 4.28
N THR A 443 -8.06 -3.18 3.42
CA THR A 443 -8.11 -3.75 2.07
C THR A 443 -6.73 -4.25 1.66
N TYR A 444 -6.68 -5.10 0.63
CA TYR A 444 -5.42 -5.56 0.03
C TYR A 444 -5.13 -4.79 -1.25
N VAL A 445 -3.87 -4.40 -1.43
CA VAL A 445 -3.42 -3.51 -2.50
C VAL A 445 -2.07 -4.02 -3.04
N LEU A 446 -1.75 -3.63 -4.26
CA LEU A 446 -0.48 -3.90 -4.92
C LEU A 446 0.29 -2.59 -5.14
N LEU A 447 1.62 -2.71 -5.07
CA LEU A 447 2.59 -1.77 -5.64
C LEU A 447 3.63 -2.59 -6.40
N GLU A 448 4.32 -1.98 -7.36
CA GLU A 448 5.34 -2.68 -8.13
C GLU A 448 6.47 -1.76 -8.54
N TYR A 449 7.70 -2.25 -8.42
CA TYR A 449 8.94 -1.52 -8.68
C TYR A 449 9.82 -2.33 -9.62
N PHE A 450 10.35 -1.70 -10.66
CA PHE A 450 11.17 -2.32 -11.69
C PHE A 450 12.62 -1.92 -11.49
N VAL A 451 13.47 -2.90 -11.22
CA VAL A 451 14.85 -2.73 -10.80
C VAL A 451 15.75 -3.40 -11.82
N PRO A 452 16.81 -2.74 -12.35
CA PRO A 452 17.79 -3.41 -13.19
C PRO A 452 18.31 -4.68 -12.52
N VAL A 453 18.36 -5.81 -13.24
CA VAL A 453 18.59 -7.12 -12.60
C VAL A 453 19.86 -7.18 -11.75
N ALA A 454 20.92 -6.47 -12.17
CA ALA A 454 22.20 -6.36 -11.45
C ALA A 454 22.13 -5.53 -10.15
N LYS A 455 21.04 -4.80 -9.92
CA LYS A 455 20.82 -3.96 -8.72
C LYS A 455 19.84 -4.59 -7.72
N PHE A 456 19.51 -5.87 -7.91
CA PHE A 456 18.62 -6.64 -7.04
C PHE A 456 18.94 -6.49 -5.54
N ASP A 457 20.21 -6.69 -5.17
CA ASP A 457 20.63 -6.63 -3.75
C ASP A 457 20.53 -5.22 -3.17
N ALA A 458 21.00 -4.21 -3.92
CA ALA A 458 20.97 -2.82 -3.49
C ALA A 458 19.53 -2.35 -3.19
N PHE A 459 18.59 -2.64 -4.10
CA PHE A 459 17.20 -2.26 -3.89
C PHE A 459 16.53 -3.06 -2.78
N SER A 460 16.71 -4.39 -2.76
CA SER A 460 16.00 -5.24 -1.80
C SER A 460 16.39 -4.98 -0.34
N VAL A 461 17.64 -4.58 -0.07
CA VAL A 461 18.08 -4.15 1.27
C VAL A 461 17.38 -2.86 1.69
N THR A 462 17.39 -1.84 0.84
CA THR A 462 16.74 -0.54 1.12
C THR A 462 15.23 -0.68 1.27
N MET A 463 14.58 -1.45 0.38
CA MET A 463 13.15 -1.75 0.46
C MET A 463 12.78 -2.42 1.80
N ASN A 464 13.58 -3.38 2.25
CA ASN A 464 13.36 -4.06 3.53
C ASN A 464 13.45 -3.10 4.71
N GLU A 465 14.43 -2.20 4.70
CA GLU A 465 14.58 -1.15 5.72
C GLU A 465 13.34 -0.26 5.78
N ILE A 466 12.85 0.23 4.64
CA ILE A 466 11.67 1.09 4.57
C ILE A 466 10.44 0.36 5.12
N PHE A 467 10.23 -0.92 4.75
CA PHE A 467 9.10 -1.70 5.27
C PHE A 467 9.16 -1.93 6.77
N LEU A 468 10.34 -2.20 7.33
CA LEU A 468 10.51 -2.37 8.77
C LEU A 468 10.27 -1.06 9.52
N ARG A 469 10.82 0.05 9.02
CA ARG A 469 10.68 1.38 9.61
C ARG A 469 9.24 1.87 9.63
N HIS A 470 8.50 1.66 8.54
CA HIS A 470 7.07 2.04 8.42
C HIS A 470 6.09 0.97 8.90
N ASN A 471 6.60 -0.14 9.46
CA ASN A 471 5.78 -1.28 9.91
C ASN A 471 4.76 -1.74 8.86
N VAL A 472 5.20 -1.83 7.59
CA VAL A 472 4.30 -2.13 6.47
C VAL A 472 3.82 -3.57 6.57
N ASN A 473 2.50 -3.76 6.50
CA ASN A 473 1.89 -5.10 6.53
C ASN A 473 1.96 -5.77 5.15
N VAL A 474 3.19 -6.08 4.74
CA VAL A 474 3.46 -6.82 3.50
C VAL A 474 3.05 -8.29 3.69
N ILE A 475 2.38 -8.85 2.68
CA ILE A 475 1.86 -10.21 2.64
C ILE A 475 2.72 -11.09 1.75
N ASN A 476 3.08 -10.59 0.57
CA ASN A 476 3.96 -11.26 -0.39
C ASN A 476 4.76 -10.23 -1.19
N ILE A 477 5.98 -10.58 -1.58
CA ILE A 477 6.73 -9.86 -2.62
C ILE A 477 7.10 -10.90 -3.67
N SER A 478 6.56 -10.74 -4.88
CA SER A 478 6.83 -11.62 -6.02
C SER A 478 7.80 -10.94 -6.97
N ILE A 479 8.94 -11.56 -7.22
CA ILE A 479 9.98 -11.08 -8.12
C ILE A 479 9.73 -11.73 -9.49
N ARG A 480 9.66 -10.92 -10.54
CA ARG A 480 9.39 -11.37 -11.92
C ARG A 480 10.39 -10.75 -12.87
N HIS A 481 10.84 -11.50 -13.88
CA HIS A 481 11.77 -11.01 -14.89
C HIS A 481 11.03 -10.40 -16.08
N ALA A 482 11.62 -9.37 -16.69
CA ALA A 482 11.17 -8.79 -17.95
C ALA A 482 12.35 -8.28 -18.79
N ILE A 483 12.32 -8.57 -20.09
CA ILE A 483 13.23 -7.96 -21.08
C ILE A 483 12.80 -6.53 -21.43
N PRO A 484 13.68 -5.72 -22.04
CA PRO A 484 13.39 -4.32 -22.33
C PRO A 484 12.21 -4.08 -23.29
N ASP A 485 11.47 -3.00 -23.04
CA ASP A 485 10.61 -2.28 -23.97
C ASP A 485 11.29 -0.97 -24.36
N THR A 486 11.69 -0.87 -25.62
CA THR A 486 12.41 0.28 -26.17
C THR A 486 11.47 1.25 -26.89
N GLY A 487 10.16 1.00 -26.90
CA GLY A 487 9.20 1.72 -27.71
C GLY A 487 8.32 2.67 -26.91
N ALA A 488 7.59 2.17 -25.91
CA ALA A 488 6.55 2.96 -25.23
C ALA A 488 7.13 4.24 -24.58
N TYR A 489 6.42 5.37 -24.69
CA TYR A 489 6.88 6.60 -24.04
C TYR A 489 6.92 6.50 -22.51
N LEU A 490 6.07 5.67 -21.92
CA LEU A 490 6.08 5.35 -20.50
C LEU A 490 6.59 3.91 -20.25
N ALA A 491 7.63 3.50 -20.97
CA ALA A 491 8.26 2.20 -20.79
C ALA A 491 8.81 2.05 -19.36
N TRP A 492 8.32 1.05 -18.64
CA TRP A 492 8.78 0.74 -17.28
C TRP A 492 9.96 -0.26 -17.26
N ALA A 493 10.16 -1.04 -18.33
CA ALA A 493 11.34 -1.89 -18.53
C ALA A 493 12.24 -1.28 -19.60
N ARG A 494 12.94 -0.18 -19.29
CA ARG A 494 13.87 0.45 -20.26
C ARG A 494 15.13 -0.38 -20.52
N GLU A 495 15.42 -1.28 -19.60
CA GLU A 495 16.46 -2.29 -19.67
C GLU A 495 15.91 -3.60 -19.08
N GLU A 496 16.76 -4.62 -18.93
CA GLU A 496 16.36 -5.88 -18.32
C GLU A 496 16.18 -5.70 -16.81
N VAL A 497 14.98 -6.00 -16.32
CA VAL A 497 14.57 -5.68 -14.96
C VAL A 497 13.97 -6.88 -14.23
N PHE A 498 14.07 -6.82 -12.91
CA PHE A 498 13.16 -7.51 -12.01
C PHE A 498 12.03 -6.58 -11.58
N ALA A 499 10.80 -7.03 -11.73
CA ALA A 499 9.62 -6.44 -11.13
C ALA A 499 9.40 -7.00 -9.72
N PHE A 500 9.42 -6.13 -8.71
CA PHE A 500 9.12 -6.43 -7.32
C PHE A 500 7.64 -6.14 -7.06
N VAL A 501 6.79 -7.16 -7.16
CA VAL A 501 5.34 -7.06 -6.97
C VAL A 501 5.02 -7.15 -5.47
N VAL A 502 4.77 -6.02 -4.83
CA VAL A 502 4.51 -5.91 -3.39
C VAL A 502 3.00 -6.01 -3.14
N TYR A 503 2.57 -7.13 -2.57
CA TYR A 503 1.20 -7.31 -2.11
C TYR A 503 1.10 -7.06 -0.60
N TYR A 504 0.32 -6.06 -0.21
CA TYR A 504 0.26 -5.59 1.18
C TYR A 504 -1.18 -5.29 1.62
N LYS A 505 -1.35 -5.13 2.93
CA LYS A 505 -2.61 -4.71 3.55
C LYS A 505 -2.49 -3.31 4.12
N GLN A 506 -3.50 -2.48 3.88
CA GLN A 506 -3.59 -1.15 4.49
C GLN A 506 -4.98 -0.88 5.07
N GLY A 507 -5.07 0.17 5.90
CA GLY A 507 -6.33 0.78 6.28
C GLY A 507 -6.97 1.54 5.11
N THR A 508 -8.29 1.75 5.20
CA THR A 508 -9.08 2.51 4.22
C THR A 508 -9.36 3.95 4.63
N SER A 509 -8.97 4.36 5.85
CA SER A 509 -9.11 5.75 6.29
C SER A 509 -8.16 6.68 5.51
N PRO A 510 -8.52 7.96 5.35
CA PRO A 510 -7.63 8.95 4.75
C PRO A 510 -6.24 9.03 5.40
N ALA A 511 -6.16 8.93 6.74
CA ALA A 511 -4.89 8.85 7.47
C ALA A 511 -4.02 7.65 7.04
N ALA A 512 -4.60 6.46 6.94
CA ALA A 512 -3.88 5.27 6.51
C ALA A 512 -3.42 5.37 5.04
N LYS A 513 -4.22 6.00 4.17
CA LYS A 513 -3.80 6.32 2.79
C LYS A 513 -2.62 7.30 2.78
N GLY A 514 -2.62 8.30 3.67
CA GLY A 514 -1.52 9.25 3.86
C GLY A 514 -0.22 8.55 4.27
N GLY A 515 -0.26 7.67 5.27
CA GLY A 515 0.90 6.87 5.67
C GLY A 515 1.47 6.03 4.52
N VAL A 516 0.60 5.41 3.72
CA VAL A 516 1.00 4.68 2.49
C VAL A 516 1.66 5.59 1.45
N ALA A 517 1.21 6.84 1.34
CA ALA A 517 1.78 7.78 0.39
C ALA A 517 3.23 8.12 0.73
N VAL A 518 3.56 8.27 2.02
CA VAL A 518 4.93 8.59 2.48
C VAL A 518 5.90 7.47 2.13
N TRP A 519 5.67 6.25 2.63
CA TRP A 519 6.63 5.16 2.40
C TRP A 519 6.68 4.70 0.94
N ASN A 520 5.59 4.87 0.17
CA ASN A 520 5.62 4.61 -1.26
C ASN A 520 6.54 5.61 -1.98
N ARG A 521 6.51 6.90 -1.62
CA ARG A 521 7.42 7.89 -2.21
C ARG A 521 8.87 7.61 -1.89
N GLU A 522 9.18 7.14 -0.68
CA GLU A 522 10.53 6.68 -0.34
C GLU A 522 10.98 5.47 -1.18
N LEU A 523 10.09 4.51 -1.44
CA LEU A 523 10.40 3.39 -2.33
C LEU A 523 10.59 3.81 -3.78
N VAL A 524 9.86 4.84 -4.22
CA VAL A 524 10.05 5.46 -5.53
C VAL A 524 11.43 6.13 -5.61
N ASP A 525 11.87 6.84 -4.58
CA ASP A 525 13.24 7.38 -4.54
C ASP A 525 14.28 6.27 -4.54
N ALA A 526 14.06 5.20 -3.76
CA ALA A 526 14.97 4.05 -3.69
C ALA A 526 15.11 3.33 -5.04
N VAL A 527 14.01 3.17 -5.80
CA VAL A 527 14.07 2.52 -7.12
C VAL A 527 14.73 3.42 -8.17
N ILE A 528 14.45 4.74 -8.14
CA ILE A 528 15.08 5.72 -9.02
C ILE A 528 16.60 5.78 -8.75
N ALA A 529 17.02 5.73 -7.49
CA ALA A 529 18.43 5.77 -7.10
C ALA A 529 19.27 4.62 -7.67
N VAL A 530 18.65 3.49 -8.00
CA VAL A 530 19.30 2.35 -8.66
C VAL A 530 19.05 2.28 -10.17
N GLY A 531 18.49 3.34 -10.77
CA GLY A 531 18.21 3.45 -12.22
C GLY A 531 16.86 2.84 -12.66
N GLY A 532 16.08 2.31 -11.72
CA GLY A 532 14.80 1.69 -11.99
C GLY A 532 13.61 2.66 -12.07
N THR A 533 12.40 2.12 -11.99
CA THR A 533 11.13 2.87 -12.07
C THR A 533 10.03 2.12 -11.31
N TYR A 534 8.81 2.65 -11.27
CA TYR A 534 7.67 2.10 -10.52
C TYR A 534 6.43 2.04 -11.38
N TYR A 535 5.52 1.11 -11.09
CA TYR A 535 4.37 0.87 -11.94
C TYR A 535 3.21 1.84 -11.67
N LEU A 536 2.60 2.39 -12.73
CA LEU A 536 1.53 3.38 -12.62
C LEU A 536 0.08 2.87 -12.42
N PRO A 537 -0.29 1.57 -12.50
CA PRO A 537 -1.68 1.13 -12.28
C PRO A 537 -2.06 1.05 -10.79
N TYR A 538 -1.25 1.59 -9.88
CA TYR A 538 -1.50 1.65 -8.43
C TYR A 538 -1.66 3.09 -7.94
N GLN A 539 -1.77 3.32 -6.63
CA GLN A 539 -2.05 4.64 -6.07
C GLN A 539 -1.02 5.70 -6.53
N ALA A 540 -1.49 6.80 -7.11
CA ALA A 540 -0.67 7.87 -7.69
C ALA A 540 -0.06 8.78 -6.61
N HIS A 541 0.91 8.24 -5.85
CA HIS A 541 1.53 8.96 -4.73
C HIS A 541 2.80 9.71 -5.09
N ALA A 542 3.51 9.29 -6.14
CA ALA A 542 4.77 9.91 -6.54
C ALA A 542 4.59 11.39 -6.88
N THR A 543 5.62 12.19 -6.65
CA THR A 543 5.61 13.60 -7.07
C THR A 543 5.77 13.71 -8.58
N LYS A 544 5.46 14.88 -9.15
CA LYS A 544 5.72 15.16 -10.58
C LYS A 544 7.20 15.02 -10.92
N GLU A 545 8.09 15.45 -10.01
CA GLU A 545 9.53 15.33 -10.19
C GLU A 545 9.97 13.85 -10.21
N GLN A 546 9.48 13.04 -9.26
CA GLN A 546 9.76 11.60 -9.22
C GLN A 546 9.25 10.90 -10.49
N PHE A 547 8.04 11.24 -10.94
CA PHE A 547 7.47 10.69 -12.17
C PHE A 547 8.33 11.01 -13.39
N LEU A 548 8.77 12.25 -13.56
CA LEU A 548 9.62 12.65 -14.69
C LEU A 548 11.00 11.98 -14.66
N LYS A 549 11.58 11.77 -13.47
CA LYS A 549 12.82 11.00 -13.31
C LYS A 549 12.63 9.51 -13.65
N ALA A 550 11.52 8.94 -13.22
CA ALA A 550 11.18 7.53 -13.45
C ALA A 550 10.77 7.23 -14.92
N TYR A 551 10.20 8.24 -15.60
CA TYR A 551 9.70 8.17 -16.98
C TYR A 551 10.23 9.34 -17.82
N PRO A 552 11.50 9.31 -18.24
CA PRO A 552 12.16 10.44 -18.91
C PRO A 552 11.56 10.80 -20.27
N ASN A 553 10.81 9.87 -20.89
CA ASN A 553 10.14 10.08 -22.18
C ASN A 553 8.71 10.63 -22.04
N ALA A 554 8.25 10.94 -20.82
CA ALA A 554 6.93 11.51 -20.59
C ALA A 554 6.71 12.89 -21.25
N PRO A 555 7.69 13.82 -21.31
CA PRO A 555 7.51 15.10 -22.00
C PRO A 555 7.14 14.95 -23.49
N GLN A 556 7.67 13.94 -24.17
CA GLN A 556 7.35 13.64 -25.57
C GLN A 556 5.91 13.16 -25.70
N LEU A 557 5.46 12.30 -24.79
CA LEU A 557 4.04 11.90 -24.71
C LEU A 557 3.13 13.10 -24.44
N PHE A 558 3.55 14.05 -23.61
CA PHE A 558 2.79 15.27 -23.33
C PHE A 558 2.70 16.19 -24.55
N ALA A 559 3.77 16.29 -25.34
CA ALA A 559 3.74 17.01 -26.61
C ALA A 559 2.75 16.37 -27.59
N LEU A 560 2.79 15.03 -27.73
CA LEU A 560 1.87 14.27 -28.56
C LEU A 560 0.41 14.43 -28.09
N LYS A 561 0.18 14.42 -26.77
CA LYS A 561 -1.14 14.66 -26.16
C LYS A 561 -1.69 16.03 -26.54
N THR A 562 -0.86 17.07 -26.50
CA THR A 562 -1.25 18.45 -26.87
C THR A 562 -1.61 18.55 -28.35
N GLN A 563 -0.95 17.78 -29.22
CA GLN A 563 -1.28 17.73 -30.65
C GLN A 563 -2.60 17.01 -30.92
N LEU A 564 -2.82 15.85 -30.30
CA LEU A 564 -3.95 14.96 -30.61
C LEU A 564 -5.24 15.29 -29.84
N ASP A 565 -5.12 15.95 -28.68
CA ASP A 565 -6.24 16.33 -27.83
C ASP A 565 -5.91 17.64 -27.10
N PRO A 566 -5.92 18.78 -27.84
CA PRO A 566 -5.52 20.10 -27.35
C PRO A 566 -6.42 20.64 -26.23
N ASP A 567 -7.68 20.21 -26.21
CA ASP A 567 -8.65 20.57 -25.17
C ASP A 567 -8.51 19.72 -23.89
N PHE A 568 -7.53 18.80 -23.89
CA PHE A 568 -7.23 17.94 -22.75
C PHE A 568 -8.46 17.13 -22.29
N ARG A 569 -9.21 16.54 -23.23
CA ARG A 569 -10.49 15.84 -22.97
C ARG A 569 -10.30 14.45 -22.36
N PHE A 570 -9.37 13.64 -22.85
CA PHE A 570 -9.11 12.31 -22.30
C PHE A 570 -8.25 12.42 -21.04
N ARG A 571 -8.85 12.15 -19.88
CA ARG A 571 -8.20 12.25 -18.57
C ARG A 571 -8.57 11.11 -17.64
N ASN A 572 -7.67 10.87 -16.70
CA ASN A 572 -7.89 10.08 -15.49
C ASN A 572 -6.92 10.57 -14.42
N VAL A 573 -6.91 9.93 -13.25
CA VAL A 573 -6.01 10.26 -12.13
C VAL A 573 -4.53 10.41 -12.53
N ILE A 574 -3.99 9.61 -13.46
CA ILE A 574 -2.58 9.73 -13.87
C ILE A 574 -2.34 11.06 -14.58
N TRP A 575 -3.20 11.38 -15.55
CA TRP A 575 -3.12 12.63 -16.28
C TRP A 575 -3.39 13.83 -15.37
N ASP A 576 -4.43 13.75 -14.54
CA ASP A 576 -4.76 14.80 -13.57
C ASP A 576 -3.63 15.08 -12.59
N HIS A 577 -2.90 14.04 -12.14
CA HIS A 577 -1.88 14.18 -11.12
C HIS A 577 -0.51 14.58 -11.70
N TYR A 578 -0.08 13.97 -12.80
CA TYR A 578 1.26 14.18 -13.35
C TYR A 578 1.34 15.23 -14.46
N TYR A 579 0.26 15.51 -15.19
CA TYR A 579 0.25 16.44 -16.31
C TYR A 579 -0.96 17.38 -16.31
N GLN A 580 -0.76 18.63 -15.89
CA GLN A 580 -1.77 19.67 -15.96
C GLN A 580 -1.21 20.86 -16.75
N PRO A 581 -1.73 21.15 -17.95
CA PRO A 581 -1.19 22.19 -18.83
C PRO A 581 -1.40 23.63 -18.31
N LYS A 582 -2.26 23.83 -17.30
CA LYS A 582 -2.43 25.11 -16.61
C LYS A 582 -2.34 24.88 -15.10
N LYS A 583 -1.28 25.37 -14.46
CA LYS A 583 -1.17 25.40 -12.99
C LYS A 583 -1.59 26.80 -12.53
N GLU A 584 -2.59 26.90 -11.67
CA GLU A 584 -2.83 28.18 -10.99
C GLU A 584 -1.60 28.51 -10.11
N PRO A 585 -1.12 29.77 -10.12
CA PRO A 585 -0.06 30.17 -9.22
C PRO A 585 -0.55 30.02 -7.78
N THR A 586 0.19 29.29 -6.97
CA THR A 586 -0.02 29.26 -5.53
C THR A 586 0.27 30.65 -4.98
N MET A 587 -0.74 31.28 -4.37
CA MET A 587 -0.57 32.57 -3.70
C MET A 587 0.48 32.43 -2.58
N PRO A 588 1.40 33.41 -2.41
CA PRO A 588 2.32 33.42 -1.28
C PRO A 588 1.52 33.39 0.03
N THR A 589 1.97 32.57 0.99
CA THR A 589 1.35 32.44 2.31
C THR A 589 2.37 32.70 3.41
N ASN A 590 1.97 33.46 4.43
CA ASN A 590 2.78 33.71 5.62
C ASN A 590 2.60 32.64 6.69
N SER A 591 1.78 31.61 6.45
CA SER A 591 1.57 30.50 7.38
C SER A 591 2.65 29.44 7.22
N GLU A 592 3.40 29.16 8.29
CA GLU A 592 4.42 28.10 8.31
C GLU A 592 3.79 26.73 8.08
N PHE A 593 2.60 26.47 8.65
CA PHE A 593 1.83 25.25 8.38
C PHE A 593 1.59 25.09 6.88
N GLN A 594 1.12 26.14 6.20
CA GLN A 594 0.85 26.09 4.77
C GLN A 594 2.13 25.94 3.95
N GLN A 595 3.23 26.61 4.31
CA GLN A 595 4.51 26.48 3.62
C GLN A 595 5.05 25.04 3.67
N VAL A 596 4.96 24.37 4.83
CA VAL A 596 5.44 22.98 5.01
C VAL A 596 4.47 21.95 4.43
N PHE A 597 3.16 22.07 4.68
CA PHE A 597 2.19 21.02 4.33
C PHE A 597 1.66 21.08 2.89
N SER A 598 1.84 22.21 2.21
CA SER A 598 1.56 22.32 0.76
C SER A 598 2.68 21.73 -0.10
N ASP A 599 3.93 21.73 0.40
CA ASP A 599 5.05 21.03 -0.24
C ASP A 599 5.09 19.55 0.17
N THR A 600 5.13 18.65 -0.81
CA THR A 600 5.06 17.21 -0.51
C THR A 600 6.34 16.68 0.16
N LYS A 601 7.51 17.22 -0.15
CA LYS A 601 8.77 16.78 0.47
C LYS A 601 8.84 17.23 1.92
N GLN A 602 8.53 18.50 2.18
CA GLN A 602 8.49 19.03 3.55
C GLN A 602 7.41 18.35 4.39
N ARG A 603 6.21 18.12 3.84
CA ARG A 603 5.16 17.37 4.54
C ARG A 603 5.58 15.95 4.92
N ASP A 604 6.32 15.25 4.06
CA ASP A 604 6.80 13.89 4.34
C ASP A 604 7.95 13.90 5.34
N ALA A 605 8.87 14.86 5.22
CA ALA A 605 9.87 15.13 6.24
C ALA A 605 9.19 15.36 7.60
N PHE A 606 8.10 16.13 7.64
CA PHE A 606 7.34 16.35 8.87
C PHE A 606 6.74 15.06 9.44
N PHE A 607 6.27 14.14 8.58
CA PHE A 607 5.83 12.81 9.03
C PHE A 607 6.98 12.02 9.69
N HIS A 608 8.19 12.08 9.13
CA HIS A 608 9.37 11.45 9.75
C HIS A 608 9.75 12.08 11.08
N PHE A 609 9.64 13.40 11.21
CA PHE A 609 9.81 14.08 12.50
C PHE A 609 8.86 13.50 13.56
N LEU A 610 7.58 13.28 13.20
CA LEU A 610 6.61 12.69 14.13
C LEU A 610 6.98 11.25 14.53
N GLN A 611 7.57 10.46 13.62
CA GLN A 611 8.02 9.09 13.89
C GLN A 611 9.28 9.02 14.77
N VAL A 612 10.24 9.91 14.50
CA VAL A 612 11.60 9.83 15.07
C VAL A 612 11.70 10.60 16.39
N VAL A 613 11.07 11.78 16.46
CA VAL A 613 11.24 12.73 17.56
C VAL A 613 9.98 12.85 18.42
N TYR A 614 8.83 13.14 17.82
CA TYR A 614 7.65 13.57 18.58
C TYR A 614 6.85 12.44 19.23
N ASN A 615 6.62 11.31 18.55
CA ASN A 615 5.97 10.06 19.01
C ASN A 615 5.11 10.08 20.31
N LEU A 616 4.24 11.08 20.49
CA LEU A 616 3.27 11.21 21.60
C LEU A 616 1.86 10.78 21.16
N TYR A 617 1.58 10.87 19.87
CA TYR A 617 0.32 10.48 19.23
C TYR A 617 0.60 9.50 18.09
N PRO A 618 -0.39 8.69 17.65
CA PRO A 618 -0.25 7.90 16.42
C PRO A 618 0.06 8.82 15.23
N GLU A 619 1.26 8.69 14.68
CA GLU A 619 1.87 9.60 13.71
C GLU A 619 0.99 9.80 12.46
N GLU A 620 0.40 8.73 11.92
CA GLU A 620 -0.50 8.78 10.77
C GLU A 620 -1.74 9.62 11.03
N LYS A 621 -2.31 9.52 12.24
CA LYS A 621 -3.51 10.25 12.59
C LYS A 621 -3.20 11.71 12.88
N PHE A 622 -2.09 11.98 13.56
CA PHE A 622 -1.72 13.34 13.91
C PHE A 622 -1.30 14.13 12.68
N HIS A 623 -0.46 13.55 11.82
CA HIS A 623 -0.09 14.12 10.54
C HIS A 623 -1.31 14.41 9.66
N HIS A 624 -2.23 13.45 9.57
CA HIS A 624 -3.45 13.63 8.79
C HIS A 624 -4.34 14.75 9.34
N LEU A 625 -4.46 14.86 10.66
CA LEU A 625 -5.24 15.91 11.30
C LEU A 625 -4.69 17.30 10.94
N ILE A 626 -3.36 17.46 10.91
CA ILE A 626 -2.71 18.72 10.46
C ILE A 626 -2.98 18.96 8.97
N VAL A 627 -2.86 17.93 8.12
CA VAL A 627 -3.19 18.03 6.69
C VAL A 627 -4.64 18.46 6.45
N GLU A 628 -5.59 17.96 7.24
CA GLU A 628 -6.99 18.39 7.16
C GLU A 628 -7.16 19.84 7.60
N ALA A 629 -6.51 20.23 8.70
CA ALA A 629 -6.53 21.61 9.18
C ALA A 629 -6.03 22.60 8.12
N CYS A 630 -4.92 22.29 7.43
CA CYS A 630 -4.39 23.13 6.35
C CYS A 630 -5.30 23.22 5.12
N LYS A 631 -6.32 22.35 4.97
CA LYS A 631 -7.31 22.48 3.90
C LYS A 631 -8.47 23.38 4.28
N GLU A 632 -8.83 23.38 5.56
CA GLU A 632 -9.98 24.13 6.08
C GLU A 632 -9.59 25.56 6.50
N GLU A 633 -8.35 25.76 6.95
CA GLU A 633 -7.87 27.00 7.57
C GLU A 633 -6.60 27.52 6.89
N THR A 634 -6.38 28.84 6.92
CA THR A 634 -5.29 29.50 6.17
C THR A 634 -4.20 30.14 7.01
N SER A 635 -4.44 30.41 8.30
CA SER A 635 -3.46 31.01 9.22
C SER A 635 -2.97 30.00 10.25
N ASP A 636 -1.74 30.19 10.75
CA ASP A 636 -1.14 29.28 11.74
C ASP A 636 -1.97 29.19 13.02
N GLN A 637 -2.50 30.33 13.51
CA GLN A 637 -3.35 30.35 14.70
C GLN A 637 -4.64 29.53 14.50
N ALA A 638 -5.30 29.68 13.35
CA ALA A 638 -6.53 28.97 13.06
C ALA A 638 -6.27 27.47 12.93
N ILE A 639 -5.22 27.09 12.20
CA ILE A 639 -4.77 25.70 12.05
C ILE A 639 -4.42 25.09 13.42
N TYR A 640 -3.62 25.78 14.23
CA TYR A 640 -3.23 25.34 15.58
C TYR A 640 -4.45 25.06 16.45
N LYS A 641 -5.37 26.03 16.59
CA LYS A 641 -6.59 25.89 17.41
C LYS A 641 -7.51 24.80 16.86
N TRP A 642 -7.61 24.67 15.53
CA TRP A 642 -8.41 23.64 14.88
C TRP A 642 -7.89 22.23 15.20
N VAL A 643 -6.58 22.01 15.11
CA VAL A 643 -5.94 20.73 15.44
C VAL A 643 -6.06 20.44 16.93
N GLN A 644 -5.75 21.42 17.79
CA GLN A 644 -5.76 21.28 19.25
C GLN A 644 -7.12 20.77 19.75
N SER A 645 -8.20 21.39 19.29
CA SER A 645 -9.57 21.01 19.66
C SER A 645 -9.95 19.56 19.28
N ARG A 646 -9.18 18.93 18.37
CA ARG A 646 -9.44 17.58 17.84
C ARG A 646 -8.39 16.54 18.28
N LEU A 647 -7.34 16.94 19.00
CA LEU A 647 -6.36 16.00 19.58
C LEU A 647 -6.99 14.86 20.40
N PRO A 648 -8.07 15.07 21.19
CA PRO A 648 -8.71 13.97 21.92
C PRO A 648 -9.25 12.85 21.02
N SER A 649 -9.59 13.15 19.77
CA SER A 649 -10.13 12.16 18.82
C SER A 649 -9.08 11.16 18.32
N ILE A 650 -7.79 11.51 18.41
CA ILE A 650 -6.70 10.69 17.91
C ILE A 650 -5.89 10.01 19.02
N LYS A 651 -6.02 10.44 20.29
CA LYS A 651 -5.30 9.88 21.45
C LYS A 651 -5.91 8.53 21.89
N PRO A 652 -5.19 7.40 21.77
CA PRO A 652 -5.72 6.11 22.22
C PRO A 652 -5.80 6.01 23.76
N PHE A 653 -6.63 5.10 24.27
CA PHE A 653 -6.59 4.70 25.69
C PHE A 653 -5.17 4.20 26.05
N LEU A 654 -4.57 4.76 27.10
CA LEU A 654 -3.16 4.53 27.51
C LEU A 654 -2.09 5.00 26.50
N ALA A 655 -2.34 6.06 25.73
CA ALA A 655 -1.37 6.62 24.79
C ALA A 655 0.01 6.91 25.42
N ASP A 656 0.03 7.47 26.64
CA ASP A 656 1.29 7.84 27.31
C ASP A 656 2.15 6.60 27.64
N LEU A 657 1.51 5.46 27.98
CA LEU A 657 2.19 4.19 28.21
C LEU A 657 2.68 3.56 26.90
N ARG A 658 1.92 3.72 25.82
CA ARG A 658 2.16 3.05 24.52
C ARG A 658 3.16 3.79 23.63
N TYR A 659 3.17 5.12 23.68
CA TYR A 659 3.96 5.98 22.78
C TYR A 659 4.99 6.82 23.55
N GLY A 660 4.55 7.53 24.60
CA GLY A 660 5.42 8.45 25.37
C GLY A 660 6.60 7.76 26.07
N LEU A 661 6.36 6.68 26.81
CA LEU A 661 7.44 5.97 27.53
C LEU A 661 8.52 5.37 26.60
N PRO A 662 8.18 4.63 25.52
CA PRO A 662 9.17 4.18 24.54
C PRO A 662 9.94 5.32 23.88
N ALA A 663 9.26 6.41 23.52
CA ALA A 663 9.88 7.59 22.89
C ALA A 663 10.93 8.22 23.80
N LEU A 664 10.57 8.46 25.08
CA LEU A 664 11.48 8.99 26.10
C LEU A 664 12.71 8.09 26.29
N LYS A 665 12.52 6.77 26.35
CA LYS A 665 13.63 5.81 26.47
C LYS A 665 14.57 5.90 25.27
N LYS A 666 14.03 5.95 24.05
CA LYS A 666 14.83 6.03 22.81
C LYS A 666 15.61 7.35 22.75
N GLN A 667 14.96 8.48 23.05
CA GLN A 667 15.60 9.79 23.07
C GLN A 667 16.75 9.84 24.09
N LYS A 668 16.53 9.30 25.29
CA LYS A 668 17.53 9.22 26.35
C LYS A 668 18.77 8.44 25.94
N GLN A 669 18.58 7.28 25.30
CA GLN A 669 19.66 6.42 24.81
C GLN A 669 20.44 7.11 23.68
N GLU A 670 19.74 7.73 22.73
CA GLU A 670 20.38 8.41 21.60
C GLU A 670 21.20 9.62 22.06
N MET A 671 20.63 10.49 22.90
CA MET A 671 21.33 11.65 23.45
C MET A 671 22.56 11.25 24.24
N SER A 672 22.48 10.18 25.03
CA SER A 672 23.63 9.68 25.79
C SER A 672 24.70 9.10 24.87
N ARG A 673 24.31 8.35 23.83
CA ARG A 673 25.24 7.82 22.82
C ARG A 673 26.01 8.94 22.13
N GLN A 674 25.32 9.97 21.64
CA GLN A 674 25.96 11.11 20.94
C GLN A 674 26.83 11.94 21.89
N THR A 675 26.37 12.16 23.12
CA THR A 675 27.16 12.87 24.15
C THR A 675 28.46 12.11 24.46
N LEU A 676 28.39 10.78 24.65
CA LEU A 676 29.58 9.94 24.87
C LEU A 676 30.59 10.01 23.71
N GLU A 677 30.10 10.09 22.47
CA GLU A 677 30.93 10.25 21.28
C GLU A 677 31.67 11.59 21.26
N LEU A 678 31.04 12.67 21.73
CA LEU A 678 31.65 14.00 21.89
C LEU A 678 32.56 14.12 23.12
N LEU A 679 32.42 13.25 24.11
CA LEU A 679 33.30 13.22 25.28
C LEU A 679 34.69 12.64 24.97
N ASP A 680 34.92 12.08 23.78
CA ASP A 680 36.23 11.59 23.32
C ASP A 680 36.89 10.57 24.27
N GLY A 681 36.08 9.70 24.87
CA GLY A 681 36.56 8.67 25.78
C GLY A 681 36.84 9.15 27.21
N GLN A 682 36.47 10.39 27.57
CA GLN A 682 36.50 10.86 28.95
C GLN A 682 35.53 10.04 29.82
N LYS A 683 36.08 9.18 30.67
CA LYS A 683 35.30 8.26 31.54
C LYS A 683 34.95 8.84 32.90
N THR A 684 35.65 9.89 33.34
CA THR A 684 35.39 10.57 34.62
C THR A 684 35.17 12.05 34.36
N ILE A 685 34.10 12.58 34.93
CA ILE A 685 33.71 13.99 34.84
C ILE A 685 33.52 14.49 36.26
N ASP A 686 34.13 15.62 36.62
CA ASP A 686 33.97 16.28 37.91
C ASP A 686 33.17 17.58 37.75
N GLY A 687 31.90 17.56 38.15
CA GLY A 687 30.98 18.66 37.95
C GLY A 687 30.27 18.64 36.58
N TYR A 688 28.95 18.77 36.58
CA TYR A 688 28.12 18.71 35.36
C TYR A 688 26.92 19.67 35.42
N ILE A 689 26.58 20.29 34.30
CA ILE A 689 25.35 21.10 34.15
C ILE A 689 24.51 20.58 32.98
N GLU A 690 23.22 20.30 33.23
CA GLU A 690 22.21 20.09 32.19
C GLU A 690 21.37 21.34 32.01
N ILE A 691 21.28 21.88 30.79
CA ILE A 691 20.44 23.04 30.44
C ILE A 691 19.30 22.59 29.53
N GLY A 692 18.07 22.93 29.92
CA GLY A 692 16.87 22.73 29.11
C GLY A 692 16.28 21.32 29.17
N ALA A 693 16.68 20.50 30.14
CA ALA A 693 16.02 19.23 30.42
C ALA A 693 16.03 18.94 31.93
N PRO A 694 15.00 18.27 32.49
CA PRO A 694 14.87 18.07 33.93
C PRO A 694 15.70 16.86 34.41
N ALA A 695 17.01 16.90 34.21
CA ALA A 695 17.95 15.80 34.47
C ALA A 695 17.67 14.51 33.67
N ARG A 696 16.95 14.62 32.55
CA ARG A 696 16.50 13.50 31.73
C ARG A 696 17.69 12.73 31.17
N TYR A 697 18.69 13.44 30.66
CA TYR A 697 19.77 12.84 29.87
C TYR A 697 20.95 12.40 30.75
N VAL A 698 21.37 13.23 31.70
CA VAL A 698 22.40 12.89 32.68
C VAL A 698 22.06 11.62 33.47
N SER A 699 20.77 11.33 33.67
CA SER A 699 20.34 10.13 34.40
C SER A 699 20.66 8.82 33.68
N ASP A 700 20.81 8.82 32.34
CA ASP A 700 21.38 7.70 31.59
C ASP A 700 22.89 7.82 31.47
N LEU A 701 23.39 9.02 31.14
CA LEU A 701 24.80 9.27 30.87
C LEU A 701 25.68 8.76 32.02
N ARG A 702 25.29 9.02 33.28
CA ARG A 702 25.99 8.56 34.49
C ARG A 702 26.07 7.04 34.66
N LYS A 703 25.35 6.26 33.87
CA LYS A 703 25.48 4.79 33.83
C LYS A 703 26.72 4.36 33.03
N HIS A 704 27.24 5.24 32.19
CA HIS A 704 28.33 4.99 31.26
C HIS A 704 29.62 5.76 31.62
N ILE A 705 29.53 6.77 32.49
CA ILE A 705 30.65 7.56 33.00
C ILE A 705 30.64 7.62 34.53
N ASN A 706 31.79 7.89 35.12
CA ASN A 706 31.95 8.20 36.54
C ASN A 706 31.76 9.70 36.78
N LEU A 707 30.55 10.11 37.16
CA LEU A 707 30.24 11.49 37.49
C LEU A 707 30.54 11.78 38.97
N LYS A 708 31.51 12.67 39.20
CA LYS A 708 31.91 13.20 40.51
C LYS A 708 31.50 14.68 40.62
N GLY A 709 31.58 15.23 41.84
CA GLY A 709 31.29 16.65 42.07
C GLY A 709 29.81 17.00 42.00
N ASP A 710 29.53 18.29 41.90
CA ASP A 710 28.17 18.83 41.88
C ASP A 710 27.51 18.70 40.50
N CYS A 711 26.24 18.30 40.49
CA CYS A 711 25.41 18.29 39.29
C CYS A 711 24.38 19.41 39.42
N TYR A 712 24.25 20.26 38.40
CA TYR A 712 23.25 21.33 38.35
C TYR A 712 22.30 21.13 37.17
N ILE A 713 21.03 21.47 37.37
CA ILE A 713 19.97 21.34 36.37
C ILE A 713 19.33 22.70 36.17
N ILE A 714 19.55 23.29 34.99
CA ILE A 714 18.97 24.57 34.58
C ILE A 714 17.71 24.27 33.76
N HIS A 715 16.54 24.57 34.31
CA HIS A 715 15.25 24.21 33.72
C HIS A 715 14.20 25.30 34.01
N ASP A 716 13.16 25.41 33.17
CA ASP A 716 12.10 26.42 33.30
C ASP A 716 11.23 26.23 34.57
N SER A 717 11.13 25.00 35.03
CA SER A 717 10.27 24.56 36.11
C SER A 717 11.04 23.75 37.15
N GLU A 718 10.79 24.03 38.43
CA GLU A 718 11.40 23.28 39.53
C GLU A 718 10.83 21.85 39.55
N PRO A 719 11.68 20.80 39.48
CA PRO A 719 11.19 19.43 39.47
C PRO A 719 10.42 19.12 40.74
N ASP A 720 9.24 18.51 40.65
CA ASP A 720 8.42 18.09 41.79
C ASP A 720 8.26 16.55 41.85
N TYR A 721 7.38 16.03 42.72
CA TYR A 721 7.08 14.59 42.77
C TYR A 721 5.75 14.22 42.09
N SER A 722 5.21 15.10 41.25
CA SER A 722 4.04 14.80 40.43
C SER A 722 4.37 13.72 39.39
N ILE A 723 3.37 12.91 39.03
CA ILE A 723 3.53 11.85 38.02
C ILE A 723 4.05 12.41 36.68
N PRO A 724 3.52 13.52 36.13
CA PRO A 724 4.05 14.13 34.91
C PRO A 724 5.54 14.50 35.03
N SER A 725 5.94 15.18 36.10
CA SER A 725 7.35 15.52 36.33
C SER A 725 8.23 14.27 36.46
N MET A 726 7.72 13.16 37.03
CA MET A 726 8.47 11.90 37.13
C MET A 726 8.69 11.23 35.77
N LEU A 727 7.67 11.27 34.92
CA LEU A 727 7.72 10.75 33.56
C LEU A 727 8.69 11.59 32.71
N GLU A 728 8.60 12.90 32.81
CA GLU A 728 9.42 13.86 32.06
C GLU A 728 10.91 13.75 32.40
N ARG A 729 11.25 13.65 33.69
CA ARG A 729 12.65 13.40 34.12
C ARG A 729 13.10 11.95 33.90
N GLY A 730 12.18 11.03 33.62
CA GLY A 730 12.44 9.62 33.35
C GLY A 730 13.00 8.83 34.54
N GLN A 731 12.78 9.30 35.78
CA GLN A 731 13.21 8.64 37.03
C GLN A 731 12.39 9.15 38.22
N ILE A 732 12.31 8.36 39.31
CA ILE A 732 11.53 8.75 40.50
C ILE A 732 12.25 9.83 41.31
N ARG A 733 13.57 9.71 41.49
CA ARG A 733 14.36 10.64 42.33
C ARG A 733 14.74 11.90 41.54
N LYS A 734 14.70 13.06 42.20
CA LYS A 734 15.33 14.28 41.69
C LYS A 734 16.85 14.10 41.66
N LEU A 735 17.51 14.73 40.70
CA LEU A 735 18.95 14.65 40.51
C LEU A 735 19.52 16.05 40.24
N GLY A 736 20.61 16.39 40.92
CA GLY A 736 21.26 17.69 40.82
C GLY A 736 20.56 18.80 41.59
N LYS A 737 21.22 19.97 41.64
CA LYS A 737 20.73 21.22 42.23
C LYS A 737 20.00 22.03 41.15
N TYR A 738 18.79 22.47 41.45
CA TYR A 738 17.95 23.21 40.50
C TYR A 738 18.41 24.68 40.37
N ILE A 739 18.37 25.19 39.14
CA ILE A 739 18.55 26.60 38.78
C ILE A 739 17.43 26.96 37.78
N PRO A 740 16.71 28.08 37.94
CA PRO A 740 15.71 28.49 36.96
C PRO A 740 16.37 28.88 35.63
N LEU A 741 15.80 28.43 34.51
CA LEU A 741 16.20 28.83 33.17
C LEU A 741 15.53 30.16 32.80
N ASP A 742 16.18 31.27 33.10
CA ASP A 742 15.76 32.62 32.69
C ASP A 742 16.75 33.30 31.73
N TYR A 743 17.70 32.53 31.19
CA TYR A 743 18.81 32.96 30.33
C TYR A 743 19.72 34.07 30.90
N LYS A 744 19.57 34.44 32.17
CA LYS A 744 20.53 35.32 32.83
C LYS A 744 21.84 34.59 33.11
N PRO A 745 22.97 35.32 33.23
CA PRO A 745 24.24 34.73 33.62
C PRO A 745 24.10 33.86 34.88
N ILE A 746 24.65 32.64 34.83
CA ILE A 746 24.66 31.72 35.98
C ILE A 746 25.31 32.45 37.16
N ASP A 747 24.61 32.48 38.31
CA ASP A 747 25.07 33.18 39.51
C ASP A 747 26.39 32.59 40.05
N PRO A 748 27.48 33.38 40.19
CA PRO A 748 28.74 32.93 40.78
C PRO A 748 28.62 32.39 42.21
N ALA A 749 27.60 32.82 42.97
CA ALA A 749 27.34 32.31 44.31
C ALA A 749 26.74 30.90 44.32
N VAL A 750 26.10 30.49 43.21
CA VAL A 750 25.46 29.17 43.05
C VAL A 750 26.41 28.17 42.39
N VAL A 751 27.11 28.60 41.33
CA VAL A 751 28.10 27.79 40.61
C VAL A 751 29.43 28.54 40.56
N ALA A 752 30.41 27.99 41.26
CA ALA A 752 31.76 28.55 41.34
C ALA A 752 32.45 28.58 39.96
N ASN A 753 33.38 29.52 39.78
CA ASN A 753 34.22 29.58 38.59
C ASN A 753 35.03 28.29 38.45
N GLU A 754 35.19 27.80 37.22
CA GLU A 754 36.05 26.66 36.91
C GLU A 754 35.78 25.41 37.77
N SER A 755 34.50 25.15 38.04
CA SER A 755 34.04 24.04 38.89
C SER A 755 33.39 22.89 38.11
N ILE A 756 33.16 23.07 36.81
CA ILE A 756 32.43 22.15 35.95
C ILE A 756 33.32 21.63 34.82
N ASP A 757 33.30 20.32 34.59
CA ASP A 757 33.98 19.70 33.44
C ASP A 757 33.11 19.72 32.18
N VAL A 758 31.79 19.51 32.32
CA VAL A 758 30.87 19.44 31.19
C VAL A 758 29.58 20.20 31.42
N VAL A 759 29.23 21.04 30.45
CA VAL A 759 27.92 21.69 30.34
C VAL A 759 27.23 21.16 29.08
N THR A 760 25.97 20.75 29.19
CA THR A 760 25.15 20.35 28.04
C THR A 760 23.97 21.29 27.89
N CYS A 761 23.67 21.76 26.68
CA CYS A 761 22.44 22.46 26.35
C CYS A 761 21.67 21.67 25.30
N PHE A 762 20.55 21.05 25.70
CA PHE A 762 19.80 20.13 24.85
C PHE A 762 18.49 20.71 24.27
N ILE A 763 18.05 21.84 24.81
CA ILE A 763 16.92 22.62 24.28
C ILE A 763 17.35 23.52 23.11
N GLY A 764 18.64 23.86 23.02
CA GLY A 764 19.20 24.73 21.99
C GLY A 764 19.29 26.19 22.43
N LEU A 765 20.25 26.91 21.86
CA LEU A 765 20.45 28.35 22.12
C LEU A 765 19.54 29.22 21.26
N HIS A 766 18.88 28.66 20.24
CA HIS A 766 17.87 29.38 19.47
C HIS A 766 16.69 29.89 20.33
N HIS A 767 16.47 29.32 21.52
CA HIS A 767 15.49 29.84 22.49
C HIS A 767 16.00 30.99 23.36
N CYS A 768 17.29 31.29 23.34
CA CYS A 768 17.87 32.35 24.16
C CYS A 768 17.66 33.71 23.49
N PRO A 769 17.05 34.70 24.19
CA PRO A 769 16.93 36.06 23.69
C PRO A 769 18.29 36.64 23.28
N ILE A 770 18.34 37.35 22.15
CA ILE A 770 19.60 37.84 21.54
C ILE A 770 20.37 38.76 22.50
N ASP A 771 19.67 39.57 23.30
CA ASP A 771 20.24 40.50 24.28
C ASP A 771 20.86 39.78 25.49
N GLN A 772 20.43 38.55 25.79
CA GLN A 772 20.92 37.74 26.90
C GLN A 772 21.96 36.69 26.48
N LEU A 773 22.01 36.37 25.19
CA LEU A 773 22.82 35.30 24.64
C LEU A 773 24.32 35.41 24.97
N VAL A 774 24.92 36.59 24.77
CA VAL A 774 26.35 36.80 25.08
C VAL A 774 26.64 36.65 26.58
N PRO A 775 25.96 37.38 27.49
CA PRO A 775 26.14 37.20 28.94
C PRO A 775 25.92 35.76 29.41
N PHE A 776 24.92 35.07 28.86
CA PHE A 776 24.63 33.68 29.23
C PHE A 776 25.76 32.73 28.84
N VAL A 777 26.22 32.78 27.58
CA VAL A 777 27.32 31.94 27.09
C VAL A 777 28.65 32.28 27.79
N GLN A 778 28.90 33.55 28.11
CA GLN A 778 30.05 33.96 28.94
C GLN A 778 30.00 33.33 30.33
N SER A 779 28.81 33.19 30.93
CA SER A 779 28.65 32.51 32.21
C SER A 779 28.91 31.01 32.13
N ILE A 780 28.56 30.36 31.00
CA ILE A 780 28.92 28.96 30.72
C ILE A 780 30.44 28.80 30.62
N HIS A 781 31.10 29.71 29.89
CA HIS A 781 32.57 29.76 29.80
C HIS A 781 33.22 29.94 31.19
N ARG A 782 32.66 30.80 32.04
CA ARG A 782 33.15 31.06 33.40
C ARG A 782 33.14 29.81 34.28
N VAL A 783 32.04 29.04 34.28
CA VAL A 783 31.89 27.88 35.17
C VAL A 783 32.70 26.66 34.72
N LEU A 784 33.00 26.55 33.41
CA LEU A 784 33.81 25.46 32.87
C LEU A 784 35.28 25.58 33.31
N ARG A 785 35.94 24.44 33.55
CA ARG A 785 37.40 24.37 33.67
C ARG A 785 38.07 24.55 32.31
N LYS A 786 39.34 24.94 32.30
CA LYS A 786 40.17 24.88 31.09
C LYS A 786 40.19 23.44 30.55
N GLY A 787 39.89 23.27 29.27
CA GLY A 787 39.68 21.96 28.64
C GLY A 787 38.29 21.34 28.87
N GLY A 788 37.44 21.98 29.68
CA GLY A 788 36.05 21.58 29.87
C GLY A 788 35.22 21.75 28.60
N LYS A 789 34.17 20.94 28.45
CA LYS A 789 33.37 20.84 27.24
C LYS A 789 31.98 21.45 27.41
N PHE A 790 31.62 22.35 26.52
CA PHE A 790 30.25 22.75 26.27
C PHE A 790 29.70 21.95 25.09
N ILE A 791 28.70 21.10 25.35
CA ILE A 791 28.01 20.31 24.34
C ILE A 791 26.68 20.98 24.05
N LEU A 792 26.51 21.46 22.82
CA LEU A 792 25.30 22.13 22.36
C LEU A 792 24.56 21.22 21.39
N ARG A 793 23.25 21.08 21.56
CA ARG A 793 22.33 20.55 20.56
C ARG A 793 21.50 21.70 20.00
N ASP A 794 21.56 21.90 18.69
CA ASP A 794 20.72 22.88 18.01
C ASP A 794 20.34 22.37 16.61
N HIS A 795 19.41 23.05 15.94
CA HIS A 795 19.04 22.75 14.56
C HIS A 795 20.06 23.34 13.59
N ASP A 796 20.43 22.61 12.53
CA ASP A 796 21.25 23.17 11.44
C ASP A 796 20.40 23.93 10.43
N ALA A 797 19.87 25.08 10.86
CA ALA A 797 18.98 25.91 10.06
C ALA A 797 19.75 26.87 9.13
N GLY A 798 20.43 26.32 8.13
CA GLY A 798 21.25 27.11 7.19
C GLY A 798 20.50 27.88 6.11
N ASN A 799 19.18 27.78 6.03
CA ASN A 799 18.36 28.52 5.07
C ASN A 799 16.94 28.77 5.61
N GLU A 800 16.21 29.70 4.99
CA GLU A 800 14.86 30.11 5.40
C GLU A 800 13.87 28.93 5.41
N GLN A 801 13.93 28.02 4.43
CA GLN A 801 13.04 26.86 4.38
C GLN A 801 13.25 25.94 5.59
N MET A 802 14.50 25.65 5.96
CA MET A 802 14.80 24.85 7.14
C MET A 802 14.44 25.58 8.43
N ALA A 803 14.66 26.90 8.50
CA ALA A 803 14.24 27.71 9.64
C ALA A 803 12.72 27.67 9.85
N THR A 804 11.93 27.79 8.78
CA THR A 804 10.47 27.61 8.80
C THR A 804 10.08 26.20 9.24
N PHE A 805 10.76 25.16 8.72
CA PHE A 805 10.49 23.78 9.10
C PHE A 805 10.76 23.54 10.60
N CYS A 806 11.90 24.03 11.10
CA CYS A 806 12.25 23.98 12.52
C CYS A 806 11.25 24.78 13.36
N SER A 807 10.87 25.99 12.96
CA SER A 807 9.84 26.77 13.68
C SER A 807 8.52 26.00 13.80
N LEU A 808 8.05 25.41 12.70
CA LEU A 808 6.83 24.62 12.71
C LEU A 808 6.95 23.36 13.58
N VAL A 809 8.12 22.72 13.61
CA VAL A 809 8.40 21.58 14.51
C VAL A 809 8.14 21.96 15.96
N HIS A 810 8.61 23.13 16.40
CA HIS A 810 8.37 23.65 17.77
C HIS A 810 6.89 23.97 17.99
N THR A 811 6.25 24.65 17.04
CA THR A 811 4.80 24.94 17.11
C THR A 811 3.96 23.67 17.22
N VAL A 812 4.26 22.63 16.46
CA VAL A 812 3.53 21.35 16.57
C VAL A 812 3.89 20.60 17.85
N PHE A 813 5.10 20.78 18.38
CA PHE A 813 5.49 20.20 19.66
C PHE A 813 4.62 20.76 20.79
N ASN A 814 4.54 22.09 20.90
CA ASN A 814 3.69 22.82 21.86
C ASN A 814 2.20 22.47 21.67
N LEU A 815 1.76 22.41 20.40
CA LEU A 815 0.39 22.03 20.03
C LEU A 815 -0.04 20.71 20.65
N GLY A 816 0.74 19.64 20.49
CA GLY A 816 0.35 18.34 21.02
C GLY A 816 0.71 18.14 22.50
N LEU A 817 1.54 18.99 23.10
CA LEU A 817 1.59 19.14 24.57
C LEU A 817 0.34 19.84 25.12
N ASN A 818 -0.51 20.36 24.24
CA ASN A 818 -1.74 21.06 24.55
C ASN A 818 -1.49 22.44 25.21
N GLU A 819 -0.40 23.10 24.84
CA GLU A 819 -0.09 24.48 25.24
C GLU A 819 -0.95 25.51 24.49
N SER A 820 -1.14 26.69 25.05
CA SER A 820 -1.93 27.74 24.37
C SER A 820 -1.18 28.30 23.15
N TRP A 821 -1.92 28.83 22.18
CA TRP A 821 -1.32 29.55 21.05
C TRP A 821 -0.49 30.76 21.52
N GLU A 822 -0.97 31.41 22.57
CA GLU A 822 -0.32 32.58 23.16
C GLU A 822 1.02 32.21 23.83
N PHE A 823 1.12 31.00 24.40
CA PHE A 823 2.38 30.44 24.90
C PHE A 823 3.35 30.17 23.74
N ASP A 824 2.87 29.51 22.68
CA ASP A 824 3.69 29.22 21.49
C ASP A 824 4.26 30.50 20.84
N GLN A 825 3.44 31.54 20.69
CA GLN A 825 3.85 32.81 20.11
C GLN A 825 4.79 33.62 21.00
N ALA A 826 4.76 33.40 22.32
CA ALA A 826 5.67 34.07 23.25
C ALA A 826 7.06 33.42 23.26
N GLU A 827 7.21 32.22 22.69
CA GLU A 827 8.47 31.51 22.62
C GLU A 827 9.43 32.21 21.66
N PHE A 828 10.59 32.61 22.19
CA PHE A 828 11.64 33.19 21.36
C PHE A 828 12.32 32.11 20.51
N ARG A 829 12.48 32.36 19.21
CA ARG A 829 13.14 31.43 18.27
C ARG A 829 14.08 32.19 17.33
N ASN A 830 15.37 31.88 17.39
CA ASN A 830 16.43 32.48 16.58
C ASN A 830 17.31 31.39 15.98
N PHE A 831 16.78 30.69 14.98
CA PHE A 831 17.48 29.61 14.29
C PHE A 831 18.69 30.14 13.51
N LYS A 832 19.77 29.35 13.49
CA LYS A 832 21.02 29.59 12.77
C LYS A 832 21.56 28.28 12.23
N SER A 833 22.47 28.34 11.27
CA SER A 833 23.30 27.18 10.96
C SER A 833 24.19 26.82 12.15
N ILE A 834 24.61 25.56 12.21
CA ILE A 834 25.53 25.10 13.24
C ILE A 834 26.90 25.79 13.14
N GLU A 835 27.32 26.14 11.93
CA GLU A 835 28.57 26.88 11.73
C GLU A 835 28.49 28.32 12.26
N GLU A 836 27.35 28.99 12.13
CA GLU A 836 27.12 30.29 12.76
C GLU A 836 27.10 30.18 14.28
N TRP A 837 26.47 29.14 14.85
CA TRP A 837 26.52 28.88 16.29
C TRP A 837 27.95 28.66 16.79
N CYS A 838 28.73 27.82 16.10
CA CYS A 838 30.11 27.54 16.47
C CYS A 838 30.99 28.79 16.36
N SER A 839 30.81 29.60 15.31
CA SER A 839 31.53 30.87 15.13
C SER A 839 31.18 31.87 16.23
N PHE A 840 29.90 32.01 16.56
CA PHE A 840 29.42 32.88 17.64
C PHE A 840 30.01 32.45 18.98
N ILE A 841 29.90 31.17 19.35
CA ILE A 841 30.39 30.70 20.66
C ILE A 841 31.92 30.77 20.74
N SER A 842 32.62 30.54 19.62
CA SER A 842 34.08 30.71 19.56
C SER A 842 34.51 32.15 19.82
N SER A 843 33.73 33.13 19.36
CA SER A 843 33.97 34.56 19.66
C SER A 843 33.88 34.90 21.16
N VAL A 844 33.27 34.01 21.98
CA VAL A 844 33.11 34.15 23.43
C VAL A 844 34.24 33.44 24.22
N GLY A 845 35.25 32.88 23.54
CA GLY A 845 36.43 32.26 24.17
C GLY A 845 36.45 30.73 24.14
N PHE A 846 35.54 30.11 23.39
CA PHE A 846 35.60 28.67 23.13
C PHE A 846 36.40 28.35 21.88
N ARG A 847 36.93 27.13 21.82
CA ARG A 847 37.43 26.51 20.59
C ARG A 847 36.46 25.43 20.13
N ASP A 848 36.05 25.50 18.87
CA ASP A 848 35.29 24.44 18.24
C ASP A 848 36.12 23.15 18.10
N ALA A 849 35.54 22.01 18.51
CA ALA A 849 36.16 20.69 18.35
C ALA A 849 36.01 20.11 16.94
N GLY A 850 35.19 20.73 16.08
CA GLY A 850 34.99 20.34 14.67
C GLY A 850 34.11 19.10 14.47
N LYS A 851 33.53 18.55 15.54
CA LYS A 851 32.63 17.39 15.47
C LYS A 851 31.17 17.84 15.39
N ARG A 852 30.44 17.31 14.41
CA ARG A 852 29.00 17.51 14.18
C ARG A 852 28.32 16.14 14.18
N ILE A 853 27.48 15.87 15.17
CA ILE A 853 26.76 14.59 15.26
C ILE A 853 25.28 14.85 15.00
N LEU A 854 24.84 14.56 13.77
CA LEU A 854 23.43 14.59 13.41
C LEU A 854 22.67 13.47 14.11
N GLN A 855 21.47 13.79 14.60
CA GLN A 855 20.52 12.78 15.02
C GLN A 855 20.04 11.99 13.80
N HIS A 856 20.34 10.69 13.78
CA HIS A 856 20.09 9.86 12.61
C HIS A 856 18.60 9.86 12.23
N LYS A 857 18.32 10.25 10.97
CA LYS A 857 16.97 10.35 10.36
C LYS A 857 16.05 11.39 11.01
N ASP A 858 16.60 12.36 11.74
CA ASP A 858 15.84 13.54 12.14
C ASP A 858 15.83 14.57 10.99
N PRO A 859 14.68 14.87 10.39
CA PRO A 859 14.59 15.80 9.26
C PRO A 859 14.68 17.28 9.67
N SER A 860 14.71 17.57 10.98
CA SER A 860 14.95 18.92 11.50
C SER A 860 16.45 19.21 11.74
N ASP A 861 17.33 18.33 11.26
CA ASP A 861 18.79 18.44 11.34
C ASP A 861 19.33 18.81 12.73
N ASN A 862 18.73 18.21 13.78
CA ASN A 862 19.26 18.33 15.14
C ASN A 862 20.69 17.79 15.20
N THR A 863 21.60 18.68 15.54
CA THR A 863 23.04 18.44 15.51
C THR A 863 23.64 18.71 16.88
N LEU A 864 24.40 17.76 17.40
CA LEU A 864 25.23 17.97 18.58
C LEU A 864 26.63 18.41 18.17
N VAL A 865 27.13 19.43 18.83
CA VAL A 865 28.50 19.95 18.68
C VAL A 865 29.20 20.02 20.03
N SER A 866 30.53 20.01 20.01
CA SER A 866 31.36 20.18 21.20
C SER A 866 32.28 21.37 21.04
N LEU A 867 32.25 22.25 22.04
CA LEU A 867 33.05 23.45 22.16
C LEU A 867 33.89 23.33 23.44
N ILE A 868 35.16 23.68 23.37
CA ILE A 868 36.13 23.45 24.45
C ILE A 868 36.57 24.81 24.99
N LYS A 869 36.56 24.98 26.31
CA LYS A 869 37.14 26.17 26.94
C LYS A 869 38.67 26.14 26.81
N GLU A 870 39.25 27.23 26.30
CA GLU A 870 40.72 27.38 26.18
C GLU A 870 41.43 27.82 27.46
#